data_AF-A0A916C3C2-F1
#
_entry.id   AF-A0A916C3C2-F1
#
_cell.length_a   1.000
_cell.length_b   1.000
_cell.length_c   1.000
_cell.angle_alpha   90.00
_cell.angle_beta   90.00
_cell.angle_gamma   90.00
#
_symmetry.space_group_name_H-M   'P 1'
#
loop_
_entity.id
_entity.type
_entity.pdbx_description
1 polymer ?
#
loop_
_entity_poly.entity_id
_entity_poly.type
_entity_poly.pdbx_seq_one_letter_code
_entity_poly.pdbx_strand_id
1 'polypeptide(L)'
;MRNSRIRNQFIKIVASILIVALICSPIPPKGWASLVGVEIAQAAPASAGPASTVLSNATLPLEQAKPHALPPELTKQPGQPAGMLLEAEARQTELQHKLATLVNPISISRVQSAYTPELILSNILAITLTVTNNQPPAIIPQLPPGATLTDTVQAWQSVDLRNDPNAIHNVLLVDSFASGVVIASSMPRADYRNEQYTWNLGDIAPLDSVTVTIVMQVPASSGAVSLDTGATAWGTLQDHVVSAQACPIMLLSNAIEGQSVNAYLRTTLDAGSADEYVIKRAGQMCPDPVAKSFEYVRSLGYEAYKGSLRGARGTLWSEAGNSLDKSSLLIATLRSNGVPARYRHGTLSDERAQELILSMFPPKPRVVGYFPTEVEAQRADPAHDPKLLAEAKDHWWVEAYQNGTWIAMDPSFSYAAPGQTFTQPEGDSLIEVPDQMRHKVTVSLKTERYDLLTYLLARFVYVTPLTTTFNTAELVGQPLTFKQLVSTQHPPFGCLIYCWTHFTYIPYLRMGDEGWMIQGEPYWELLSDYPFGQFVITAEWLIFDVRDADGNVTTYTREIADRVGIAARKGPLVSDMVPELLTGQVMITFGPKAPALVNEWDTHAIYFNPSLISSEYAAHVGENLLAVSPRILSVQPIVSGLGSLFAVLEGQALDLLPKMEIVTEVAIDSGQAFNRMQGATFVALSDQASREVADTSLVRSYPDSPRITMVSSVISRTEVLTQAVQLQLMDLVHNSLRVIAYPGQVKSAEPTYRLTRGMNEAFLEKKVGEQLTGETGKSGAGVLQAATAQNIPLMYVDLNQLEQFAQLPISQQAKARIVDAVTQGNAVLVPERMVLWNGQPTIAWWQINLRTGEVIDVSEDGTHQWLVIAAVSLKAFLIISIGIGIAILIERMRMWEVAARATWEYFWKAKAPALQNAAGDPNAYRQALIDTKNYMRNTVWPSACDVNNWLCKVLY
;
A
#
# COMPACT_ATOMS: atom_id res chain seq x y z
N MET A 1 -60.15 7.80 3.28
CA MET A 1 -60.44 7.02 2.05
C MET A 1 -59.89 7.63 0.75
N ARG A 2 -59.95 8.95 0.49
CA ARG A 2 -59.38 9.51 -0.76
C ARG A 2 -57.84 9.42 -0.84
N ASN A 3 -57.14 9.68 0.27
CA ASN A 3 -55.66 9.65 0.33
C ASN A 3 -55.06 8.25 0.08
N SER A 4 -55.71 7.15 0.49
CA SER A 4 -55.19 5.80 0.23
C SER A 4 -55.27 5.40 -1.25
N ARG A 5 -56.26 5.93 -2.00
CA ARG A 5 -56.34 5.73 -3.46
C ARG A 5 -55.27 6.54 -4.19
N ILE A 6 -55.00 7.78 -3.77
CA ILE A 6 -53.92 8.61 -4.34
C ILE A 6 -52.56 7.93 -4.07
N ARG A 7 -52.30 7.51 -2.82
CA ARG A 7 -51.08 6.76 -2.45
C ARG A 7 -50.88 5.52 -3.33
N ASN A 8 -51.92 4.70 -3.50
CA ASN A 8 -51.83 3.49 -4.32
C ASN A 8 -51.74 3.75 -5.84
N GLN A 9 -52.27 4.87 -6.37
CA GLN A 9 -52.03 5.26 -7.76
C GLN A 9 -50.61 5.79 -7.96
N PHE A 10 -50.10 6.60 -7.03
CA PHE A 10 -48.76 7.19 -7.14
C PHE A 10 -47.66 6.12 -7.06
N ILE A 11 -47.79 5.18 -6.11
CA ILE A 11 -46.89 4.00 -6.01
C ILE A 11 -46.92 3.18 -7.31
N LYS A 12 -48.09 2.98 -7.92
CA LYS A 12 -48.21 2.27 -9.20
C LYS A 12 -47.59 3.02 -10.38
N ILE A 13 -47.67 4.35 -10.41
CA ILE A 13 -47.03 5.17 -11.44
C ILE A 13 -45.50 5.10 -11.30
N VAL A 14 -44.97 5.26 -10.09
CA VAL A 14 -43.53 5.14 -9.81
C VAL A 14 -43.01 3.74 -10.15
N ALA A 15 -43.71 2.68 -9.73
CA ALA A 15 -43.36 1.31 -10.09
C ALA A 15 -43.42 1.07 -11.61
N SER A 16 -44.37 1.66 -12.33
CA SER A 16 -44.47 1.53 -13.80
C SER A 16 -43.30 2.23 -14.51
N ILE A 17 -42.88 3.41 -14.04
CA ILE A 17 -41.73 4.14 -14.59
C ILE A 17 -40.43 3.34 -14.36
N LEU A 18 -40.25 2.76 -13.18
CA LEU A 18 -39.12 1.88 -12.86
C LEU A 18 -39.12 0.58 -13.69
N ILE A 19 -40.29 -0.03 -13.90
CA ILE A 19 -40.43 -1.25 -14.73
C ILE A 19 -40.10 -0.94 -16.20
N VAL A 20 -40.52 0.21 -16.74
CA VAL A 20 -40.14 0.64 -18.10
C VAL A 20 -38.63 0.87 -18.20
N ALA A 21 -38.00 1.48 -17.19
CA ALA A 21 -36.55 1.65 -17.16
C ALA A 21 -35.78 0.31 -17.10
N LEU A 22 -36.32 -0.70 -16.40
CA LEU A 22 -35.75 -2.05 -16.33
C LEU A 22 -35.91 -2.84 -17.64
N ILE A 23 -37.07 -2.74 -18.30
CA ILE A 23 -37.36 -3.45 -19.57
C ILE A 23 -36.51 -2.91 -20.73
N CYS A 24 -36.09 -1.64 -20.69
CA CYS A 24 -35.18 -1.06 -21.68
C CYS A 24 -33.69 -1.40 -21.49
N SER A 25 -33.32 -2.25 -20.51
CA SER A 25 -31.94 -2.72 -20.33
C SER A 25 -31.62 -3.93 -21.23
N PRO A 26 -30.44 -3.99 -21.89
CA PRO A 26 -30.10 -5.08 -22.80
C PRO A 26 -29.54 -6.30 -22.06
N ILE A 27 -30.42 -7.14 -21.50
CA ILE A 27 -30.05 -8.42 -20.88
C ILE A 27 -30.83 -9.58 -21.56
N PRO A 28 -30.17 -10.62 -22.09
CA PRO A 28 -30.85 -11.69 -22.83
C PRO A 28 -31.63 -12.67 -21.92
N PRO A 29 -32.78 -13.21 -22.37
CA PRO A 29 -33.68 -13.98 -21.51
C PRO A 29 -33.34 -15.48 -21.45
N LYS A 30 -32.79 -15.95 -20.32
CA LYS A 30 -32.79 -17.38 -19.95
C LYS A 30 -33.32 -17.70 -18.53
N GLY A 31 -33.81 -16.70 -17.78
CA GLY A 31 -34.27 -16.86 -16.39
C GLY A 31 -35.79 -16.85 -16.15
N TRP A 32 -36.63 -16.75 -17.18
CA TRP A 32 -38.05 -16.41 -17.01
C TRP A 32 -39.02 -17.60 -16.81
N ALA A 33 -38.53 -18.85 -16.88
CA ALA A 33 -39.40 -20.03 -16.94
C ALA A 33 -39.87 -20.60 -15.58
N SER A 34 -39.39 -20.12 -14.44
CA SER A 34 -39.70 -20.66 -13.11
C SER A 34 -40.92 -20.04 -12.41
N LEU A 35 -41.68 -19.17 -13.10
CA LEU A 35 -42.72 -18.32 -12.50
C LEU A 35 -44.18 -18.71 -12.81
N VAL A 36 -44.41 -19.80 -13.55
CA VAL A 36 -45.76 -20.34 -13.80
C VAL A 36 -45.76 -21.85 -13.59
N GLY A 37 -46.32 -22.29 -12.45
CA GLY A 37 -46.40 -23.71 -12.11
C GLY A 37 -47.43 -24.45 -12.97
N VAL A 38 -46.95 -25.33 -13.85
CA VAL A 38 -47.75 -26.33 -14.57
C VAL A 38 -46.94 -27.63 -14.62
N GLU A 39 -47.47 -28.71 -14.04
CA GLU A 39 -46.88 -30.04 -14.18
C GLU A 39 -47.14 -30.61 -15.58
N ILE A 40 -46.09 -31.11 -16.25
CA ILE A 40 -46.20 -32.01 -17.40
C ILE A 40 -45.17 -33.13 -17.23
N ALA A 41 -45.56 -34.35 -17.61
CA ALA A 41 -44.97 -35.61 -17.15
C ALA A 41 -43.53 -35.93 -17.59
N GLN A 42 -42.89 -36.82 -16.82
CA GLN A 42 -41.57 -37.38 -17.05
C GLN A 42 -41.49 -38.30 -18.29
N ALA A 43 -40.32 -38.34 -18.92
CA ALA A 43 -39.84 -39.48 -19.72
C ALA A 43 -38.39 -39.80 -19.32
N ALA A 44 -38.06 -41.08 -19.19
CA ALA A 44 -36.83 -41.54 -18.52
C ALA A 44 -35.58 -41.56 -19.42
N PRO A 45 -34.36 -41.45 -18.85
CA PRO A 45 -33.11 -41.72 -19.57
C PRO A 45 -32.84 -43.23 -19.71
N ALA A 46 -32.29 -43.63 -20.85
CA ALA A 46 -31.91 -45.03 -21.12
C ALA A 46 -30.56 -45.40 -20.47
N SER A 47 -30.35 -46.70 -20.27
CA SER A 47 -29.35 -47.29 -19.38
C SER A 47 -27.98 -47.65 -20.00
N ALA A 48 -27.02 -47.95 -19.12
CA ALA A 48 -25.62 -48.25 -19.39
C ALA A 48 -25.32 -49.62 -20.06
N GLY A 49 -24.09 -49.77 -20.59
CA GLY A 49 -23.45 -51.05 -20.97
C GLY A 49 -21.92 -50.89 -21.22
N PRO A 50 -21.05 -51.90 -20.97
CA PRO A 50 -19.73 -51.61 -20.38
C PRO A 50 -18.47 -52.38 -20.93
N ALA A 51 -17.32 -52.11 -20.29
CA ALA A 51 -16.21 -53.03 -19.94
C ALA A 51 -14.98 -53.31 -20.87
N SER A 52 -13.83 -52.76 -20.44
CA SER A 52 -12.46 -53.34 -20.25
C SER A 52 -11.85 -54.43 -21.15
N THR A 53 -10.60 -54.20 -21.60
CA THR A 53 -9.54 -55.24 -21.74
C THR A 53 -8.11 -54.63 -21.74
N VAL A 54 -7.05 -55.43 -21.95
CA VAL A 54 -5.95 -55.52 -20.94
C VAL A 54 -4.58 -56.06 -21.45
N LEU A 55 -3.48 -55.49 -20.91
CA LEU A 55 -2.09 -56.00 -20.74
C LEU A 55 -1.12 -56.34 -21.93
N SER A 56 0.17 -56.07 -21.64
CA SER A 56 1.43 -56.72 -22.11
C SER A 56 1.97 -56.33 -23.50
N ASN A 57 3.28 -56.14 -23.75
CA ASN A 57 4.48 -56.84 -23.25
C ASN A 57 5.76 -55.96 -23.30
N ALA A 58 6.82 -56.41 -22.61
CA ALA A 58 8.16 -55.80 -22.63
C ALA A 58 9.18 -56.63 -23.44
N THR A 59 10.26 -56.01 -23.94
CA THR A 59 11.59 -56.66 -24.07
C THR A 59 12.71 -55.65 -24.37
N LEU A 60 13.81 -55.75 -23.64
CA LEU A 60 15.14 -55.22 -24.00
C LEU A 60 15.95 -56.34 -24.69
N PRO A 61 17.05 -56.01 -25.37
CA PRO A 61 18.34 -56.46 -24.82
C PRO A 61 19.48 -55.41 -24.93
N LEU A 62 20.54 -55.66 -24.16
CA LEU A 62 21.81 -54.90 -24.13
C LEU A 62 22.80 -55.39 -25.21
N GLU A 63 23.65 -54.49 -25.71
CA GLU A 63 25.09 -54.80 -25.85
C GLU A 63 25.98 -53.53 -25.92
N GLN A 64 27.30 -53.71 -25.82
CA GLN A 64 28.28 -52.69 -25.41
C GLN A 64 29.17 -52.19 -26.57
N ALA A 65 29.48 -50.88 -26.62
CA ALA A 65 30.78 -50.36 -27.10
C ALA A 65 31.00 -48.87 -26.79
N LYS A 66 32.23 -48.53 -26.34
CA LYS A 66 32.88 -47.20 -26.37
C LYS A 66 34.22 -47.38 -27.12
N PRO A 67 34.99 -46.33 -27.50
CA PRO A 67 34.67 -44.91 -27.71
C PRO A 67 35.11 -44.39 -29.11
N HIS A 68 34.81 -43.13 -29.49
CA HIS A 68 35.77 -42.19 -30.14
C HIS A 68 35.15 -40.81 -30.49
N ALA A 69 35.96 -39.76 -30.28
CA ALA A 69 36.04 -38.45 -30.99
C ALA A 69 34.84 -37.47 -31.14
N LEU A 70 35.13 -36.19 -30.82
CA LEU A 70 34.47 -34.94 -31.24
C LEU A 70 34.68 -34.64 -32.74
N PRO A 71 34.10 -33.58 -33.38
CA PRO A 71 32.91 -32.72 -33.11
C PRO A 71 31.93 -32.79 -34.34
N PRO A 72 31.10 -31.79 -34.78
CA PRO A 72 30.60 -30.53 -34.20
C PRO A 72 29.05 -30.33 -34.29
N GLU A 73 28.62 -29.08 -34.17
CA GLU A 73 27.34 -28.45 -34.57
C GLU A 73 26.12 -28.42 -33.62
N LEU A 74 25.67 -27.17 -33.41
CA LEU A 74 24.41 -26.75 -32.80
C LEU A 74 23.32 -26.71 -33.87
N THR A 75 22.26 -27.51 -33.71
CA THR A 75 20.96 -27.23 -34.33
C THR A 75 19.86 -27.24 -33.28
N LYS A 76 19.57 -26.07 -32.71
CA LYS A 76 18.33 -25.84 -31.95
C LYS A 76 17.15 -25.86 -32.91
N GLN A 77 16.08 -26.58 -32.58
CA GLN A 77 14.75 -26.23 -33.07
C GLN A 77 14.27 -24.96 -32.33
N PRO A 78 13.88 -23.89 -33.03
CA PRO A 78 13.26 -22.73 -32.41
C PRO A 78 11.74 -22.99 -32.23
N GLY A 79 11.21 -22.84 -31.02
CA GLY A 79 9.76 -23.02 -30.82
C GLY A 79 9.20 -23.08 -29.40
N GLN A 80 10.03 -23.15 -28.34
CA GLN A 80 9.54 -23.10 -26.96
C GLN A 80 10.40 -22.16 -26.09
N PRO A 81 9.80 -21.21 -25.34
CA PRO A 81 10.51 -20.49 -24.30
C PRO A 81 10.85 -21.44 -23.13
N ALA A 82 12.00 -21.22 -22.50
CA ALA A 82 12.58 -22.13 -21.51
C ALA A 82 11.87 -22.08 -20.15
N GLY A 83 10.72 -22.75 -20.02
CA GLY A 83 9.99 -22.90 -18.75
C GLY A 83 10.54 -23.96 -17.79
N MET A 84 11.72 -24.53 -18.04
CA MET A 84 12.20 -25.75 -17.38
C MET A 84 13.17 -25.53 -16.21
N LEU A 85 13.54 -24.28 -15.89
CA LEU A 85 14.43 -23.96 -14.77
C LEU A 85 13.66 -23.79 -13.45
N LEU A 86 12.50 -23.11 -13.50
CA LEU A 86 11.65 -22.80 -12.35
C LEU A 86 11.28 -24.01 -11.48
N GLU A 87 11.03 -25.19 -12.05
CA GLU A 87 10.64 -26.39 -11.28
C GLU A 87 11.82 -27.05 -10.54
N ALA A 88 13.04 -26.93 -11.08
CA ALA A 88 14.25 -27.41 -10.41
C ALA A 88 14.70 -26.42 -9.33
N GLU A 89 14.65 -25.12 -9.64
CA GLU A 89 14.96 -24.01 -8.73
C GLU A 89 13.98 -23.97 -7.55
N ALA A 90 12.68 -24.19 -7.76
CA ALA A 90 11.70 -24.28 -6.69
C ALA A 90 12.06 -25.38 -5.66
N ARG A 91 12.41 -26.59 -6.10
CA ARG A 91 12.79 -27.68 -5.17
C ARG A 91 14.11 -27.42 -4.44
N GLN A 92 15.09 -26.83 -5.12
CA GLN A 92 16.38 -26.53 -4.52
C GLN A 92 16.27 -25.38 -3.51
N THR A 93 15.42 -24.39 -3.80
CA THR A 93 15.03 -23.32 -2.87
C THR A 93 14.25 -23.87 -1.68
N GLU A 94 13.27 -24.77 -1.90
CA GLU A 94 12.51 -25.43 -0.83
C GLU A 94 13.42 -26.25 0.11
N LEU A 95 14.43 -26.94 -0.43
CA LEU A 95 15.43 -27.68 0.35
C LEU A 95 16.38 -26.76 1.12
N GLN A 96 16.81 -25.62 0.55
CA GLN A 96 17.62 -24.64 1.29
C GLN A 96 16.81 -23.89 2.35
N HIS A 97 15.54 -23.57 2.07
CA HIS A 97 14.62 -22.94 3.02
C HIS A 97 14.36 -23.87 4.22
N LYS A 98 14.10 -25.16 3.99
CA LYS A 98 13.97 -26.21 5.03
C LYS A 98 15.23 -26.44 5.88
N LEU A 99 16.40 -25.96 5.44
CA LEU A 99 17.65 -26.00 6.20
C LEU A 99 17.96 -24.68 6.92
N ALA A 100 17.33 -23.57 6.50
CA ALA A 100 17.45 -22.27 7.16
C ALA A 100 16.45 -22.09 8.34
N THR A 101 15.33 -22.82 8.33
CA THR A 101 14.22 -22.76 9.31
C THR A 101 14.55 -23.20 10.75
N LEU A 102 15.81 -23.29 11.18
CA LEU A 102 16.18 -23.66 12.56
C LEU A 102 17.11 -22.67 13.27
N VAL A 103 17.44 -21.53 12.65
CA VAL A 103 18.25 -20.49 13.30
C VAL A 103 17.37 -19.59 14.17
N ASN A 104 17.60 -19.61 15.49
CA ASN A 104 16.88 -18.82 16.50
C ASN A 104 15.33 -18.90 16.39
N PRO A 105 14.73 -20.10 16.48
CA PRO A 105 13.29 -20.31 16.27
C PRO A 105 12.38 -19.58 17.24
N ILE A 106 12.87 -19.24 18.44
CA ILE A 106 12.19 -18.44 19.45
C ILE A 106 13.10 -17.26 19.83
N SER A 107 12.52 -16.13 20.19
CA SER A 107 13.25 -15.00 20.79
C SER A 107 12.45 -14.32 21.88
N ILE A 108 13.15 -13.70 22.83
CA ILE A 108 12.55 -12.82 23.83
C ILE A 108 13.08 -11.42 23.61
N SER A 109 12.19 -10.46 23.49
CA SER A 109 12.53 -9.05 23.43
C SER A 109 11.96 -8.29 24.63
N ARG A 110 12.51 -7.13 24.95
CA ARG A 110 12.19 -6.37 26.17
C ARG A 110 11.97 -4.89 25.86
N VAL A 111 10.89 -4.34 26.39
CA VAL A 111 10.65 -2.89 26.49
C VAL A 111 10.58 -2.51 27.97
N GLN A 112 11.13 -1.36 28.36
CA GLN A 112 11.13 -0.88 29.74
C GLN A 112 10.75 0.60 29.82
N SER A 113 9.96 0.96 30.84
CA SER A 113 9.66 2.35 31.19
C SER A 113 10.90 3.10 31.70
N ALA A 114 10.92 4.43 31.53
CA ALA A 114 12.00 5.26 32.04
C ALA A 114 11.94 5.37 33.58
N TYR A 115 13.07 5.13 34.25
CA TYR A 115 13.24 5.33 35.69
C TYR A 115 13.80 6.73 35.97
N THR A 116 13.04 7.57 36.70
CA THR A 116 13.48 8.91 37.14
C THR A 116 13.35 9.04 38.67
N PRO A 117 14.46 9.18 39.43
CA PRO A 117 14.43 9.26 40.90
C PRO A 117 13.67 10.46 41.50
N GLU A 118 13.33 11.47 40.69
CA GLU A 118 12.89 12.80 41.15
C GLU A 118 11.36 12.92 41.31
N LEU A 119 10.59 11.93 40.85
CA LEU A 119 9.13 11.89 41.03
C LEU A 119 8.77 10.98 42.22
N ILE A 120 8.47 11.61 43.36
CA ILE A 120 8.31 11.01 44.70
C ILE A 120 7.10 10.04 44.84
N LEU A 121 6.39 9.73 43.76
CA LEU A 121 5.24 8.82 43.76
C LEU A 121 5.57 7.47 43.09
N SER A 122 6.28 6.64 43.87
CA SER A 122 6.56 5.21 43.67
C SER A 122 7.77 4.90 42.79
N ASN A 123 8.77 4.20 43.36
CA ASN A 123 9.93 3.64 42.66
C ASN A 123 9.53 2.46 41.75
N ILE A 124 8.67 2.70 40.77
CA ILE A 124 8.08 1.64 39.93
C ILE A 124 8.78 1.60 38.57
N LEU A 125 9.12 0.39 38.13
CA LEU A 125 9.58 0.07 36.80
C LEU A 125 8.56 -0.89 36.17
N ALA A 126 8.03 -0.52 35.01
CA ALA A 126 7.27 -1.42 34.14
C ALA A 126 8.20 -2.01 33.06
N ILE A 127 8.14 -3.33 32.90
CA ILE A 127 8.85 -4.13 31.90
C ILE A 127 7.82 -4.90 31.09
N THR A 128 7.94 -4.94 29.78
CA THR A 128 7.21 -5.85 28.90
C THR A 128 8.22 -6.78 28.23
N LEU A 129 8.08 -8.08 28.46
CA LEU A 129 8.79 -9.14 27.76
C LEU A 129 7.86 -9.69 26.67
N THR A 130 8.33 -9.74 25.43
CA THR A 130 7.60 -10.32 24.30
C THR A 130 8.33 -11.58 23.85
N VAL A 131 7.68 -12.73 23.95
CA VAL A 131 8.18 -14.01 23.46
C VAL A 131 7.57 -14.28 22.09
N THR A 132 8.41 -14.40 21.07
CA THR A 132 7.99 -14.50 19.66
C THR A 132 8.45 -15.82 19.05
N ASN A 133 7.55 -16.45 18.28
CA ASN A 133 7.91 -17.50 17.35
C ASN A 133 8.46 -16.88 16.06
N ASN A 134 9.68 -17.25 15.67
CA ASN A 134 10.37 -16.68 14.51
C ASN A 134 10.16 -17.52 13.24
N GLN A 135 9.41 -18.62 13.33
CA GLN A 135 9.16 -19.49 12.18
C GLN A 135 8.03 -18.94 11.30
N PRO A 136 8.18 -19.00 9.96
CA PRO A 136 7.05 -18.78 9.04
C PRO A 136 6.07 -19.95 9.09
N PRO A 137 4.78 -19.76 8.72
CA PRO A 137 3.83 -20.87 8.57
C PRO A 137 4.34 -21.91 7.55
N ALA A 138 4.26 -23.20 7.90
CA ALA A 138 4.51 -24.28 6.94
C ALA A 138 3.25 -24.66 6.15
N ILE A 139 2.06 -24.43 6.72
CA ILE A 139 0.77 -24.67 6.08
C ILE A 139 0.34 -23.40 5.34
N ILE A 140 0.45 -23.44 4.00
CA ILE A 140 -0.12 -22.43 3.11
C ILE A 140 -1.35 -23.05 2.42
N PRO A 141 -2.57 -22.51 2.63
CA PRO A 141 -3.78 -23.06 2.01
C PRO A 141 -3.72 -22.90 0.49
N GLN A 142 -4.02 -23.99 -0.23
CA GLN A 142 -4.02 -24.01 -1.68
C GLN A 142 -5.27 -23.30 -2.22
N LEU A 143 -5.07 -22.17 -2.89
CA LEU A 143 -6.15 -21.40 -3.51
C LEU A 143 -6.43 -21.93 -4.93
N PRO A 144 -7.70 -22.17 -5.31
CA PRO A 144 -8.04 -22.53 -6.68
C PRO A 144 -7.76 -21.35 -7.65
N PRO A 145 -7.43 -21.61 -8.93
CA PRO A 145 -7.30 -20.55 -9.93
C PRO A 145 -8.59 -19.72 -10.03
N GLY A 146 -8.48 -18.40 -9.88
CA GLY A 146 -9.64 -17.50 -9.84
C GLY A 146 -10.34 -17.39 -8.47
N ALA A 147 -9.71 -17.84 -7.38
CA ALA A 147 -10.20 -17.62 -6.02
C ALA A 147 -10.46 -16.14 -5.75
N THR A 148 -11.66 -15.81 -5.26
CA THR A 148 -11.98 -14.44 -4.85
C THR A 148 -11.32 -14.09 -3.52
N LEU A 149 -11.37 -12.81 -3.15
CA LEU A 149 -10.97 -12.37 -1.81
C LEU A 149 -11.72 -13.15 -0.70
N THR A 150 -13.00 -13.46 -0.92
CA THR A 150 -13.82 -14.26 0.03
C THR A 150 -13.30 -15.69 0.14
N ASP A 151 -12.98 -16.33 -0.99
CA ASP A 151 -12.48 -17.71 -1.00
C ASP A 151 -11.08 -17.78 -0.36
N THR A 152 -10.25 -16.77 -0.60
CA THR A 152 -8.93 -16.62 0.02
C THR A 152 -9.04 -16.50 1.53
N VAL A 153 -9.91 -15.60 2.01
CA VAL A 153 -10.19 -15.43 3.44
C VAL A 153 -10.72 -16.71 4.08
N GLN A 154 -11.67 -17.39 3.44
CA GLN A 154 -12.23 -18.66 3.96
C GLN A 154 -11.19 -19.78 4.01
N ALA A 155 -10.32 -19.88 3.00
CA ALA A 155 -9.25 -20.87 2.96
C ALA A 155 -8.27 -20.67 4.12
N TRP A 156 -7.81 -19.45 4.36
CA TRP A 156 -6.95 -19.12 5.51
C TRP A 156 -7.65 -19.28 6.87
N GLN A 157 -8.93 -18.92 7.00
CA GLN A 157 -9.70 -19.16 8.23
C GLN A 157 -9.91 -20.65 8.55
N SER A 158 -9.77 -21.54 7.56
CA SER A 158 -9.82 -23.00 7.79
C SER A 158 -8.52 -23.59 8.32
N VAL A 159 -7.43 -22.81 8.33
CA VAL A 159 -6.12 -23.23 8.85
C VAL A 159 -5.98 -22.82 10.31
N ASP A 160 -5.95 -23.80 11.22
CA ASP A 160 -5.54 -23.57 12.61
C ASP A 160 -4.01 -23.65 12.71
N LEU A 161 -3.36 -22.48 12.68
CA LEU A 161 -1.91 -22.31 12.76
C LEU A 161 -1.29 -22.82 14.07
N ARG A 162 -2.09 -23.18 15.08
CA ARG A 162 -1.57 -23.87 16.29
C ARG A 162 -1.23 -25.33 16.04
N ASN A 163 -1.77 -25.93 14.97
CA ASN A 163 -1.40 -27.28 14.52
C ASN A 163 -0.39 -27.25 13.35
N ASP A 164 0.16 -26.08 13.03
CA ASP A 164 1.22 -25.95 12.04
C ASP A 164 2.49 -26.64 12.56
N PRO A 165 3.24 -27.41 11.74
CA PRO A 165 4.53 -27.99 12.12
C PRO A 165 5.56 -26.98 12.67
N ASN A 166 5.38 -25.69 12.41
CA ASN A 166 6.22 -24.61 12.88
C ASN A 166 5.68 -23.88 14.13
N ALA A 167 4.57 -24.34 14.73
CA ALA A 167 4.12 -23.87 16.03
C ALA A 167 5.10 -24.32 17.15
N ILE A 168 5.26 -23.47 18.17
CA ILE A 168 6.06 -23.80 19.36
C ILE A 168 5.10 -24.09 20.51
N HIS A 169 5.11 -25.32 21.01
CA HIS A 169 4.20 -25.80 22.02
C HIS A 169 4.75 -25.67 23.45
N ASN A 170 3.85 -25.58 24.43
CA ASN A 170 4.14 -25.59 25.86
C ASN A 170 5.17 -24.54 26.31
N VAL A 171 5.06 -23.31 25.80
CA VAL A 171 6.02 -22.25 26.07
C VAL A 171 5.94 -21.79 27.52
N LEU A 172 7.07 -21.88 28.22
CA LEU A 172 7.28 -21.43 29.60
C LEU A 172 8.33 -20.32 29.61
N LEU A 173 7.98 -19.16 30.16
CA LEU A 173 8.92 -18.09 30.49
C LEU A 173 9.29 -18.18 31.97
N VAL A 174 10.56 -18.12 32.29
CA VAL A 174 11.10 -18.21 33.66
C VAL A 174 12.09 -17.07 33.88
N ASP A 175 11.96 -16.34 34.99
CA ASP A 175 12.89 -15.27 35.36
C ASP A 175 13.27 -15.38 36.85
N SER A 176 14.40 -14.79 37.24
CA SER A 176 14.93 -14.85 38.60
C SER A 176 15.48 -13.49 39.01
N PHE A 177 14.78 -12.83 39.92
CA PHE A 177 15.06 -11.44 40.32
C PHE A 177 16.06 -11.37 41.48
N ALA A 178 16.85 -10.31 41.48
CA ALA A 178 17.80 -10.02 42.54
C ALA A 178 17.08 -9.69 43.86
N SER A 179 17.68 -10.10 44.98
CA SER A 179 17.09 -9.89 46.30
C SER A 179 16.87 -8.40 46.61
N GLY A 180 15.63 -8.04 46.95
CA GLY A 180 15.19 -6.65 47.16
C GLY A 180 14.37 -6.05 46.02
N VAL A 181 14.28 -6.71 44.85
CA VAL A 181 13.27 -6.38 43.82
C VAL A 181 11.92 -6.95 44.24
N VAL A 182 10.87 -6.13 44.20
CA VAL A 182 9.51 -6.55 44.61
C VAL A 182 8.56 -6.44 43.42
N ILE A 183 8.12 -7.57 42.86
CA ILE A 183 7.11 -7.57 41.80
C ILE A 183 5.74 -7.19 42.39
N ALA A 184 5.22 -6.03 41.98
CA ALA A 184 3.93 -5.50 42.42
C ALA A 184 2.76 -6.15 41.65
N SER A 185 2.92 -6.39 40.35
CA SER A 185 1.97 -7.16 39.54
C SER A 185 2.64 -7.75 38.30
N SER A 186 2.04 -8.79 37.73
CA SER A 186 2.34 -9.26 36.37
C SER A 186 1.06 -9.67 35.64
N MET A 187 1.06 -9.48 34.32
CA MET A 187 -0.01 -9.90 33.40
C MET A 187 0.61 -10.57 32.16
N PRO A 188 0.33 -11.87 31.90
CA PRO A 188 -0.40 -12.80 32.76
C PRO A 188 0.25 -12.99 34.14
N ARG A 189 -0.53 -13.51 35.10
CA ARG A 189 -0.05 -13.72 36.47
C ARG A 189 0.97 -14.85 36.51
N ALA A 190 2.12 -14.60 37.10
CA ALA A 190 3.15 -15.61 37.36
C ALA A 190 2.80 -16.55 38.52
N ASP A 191 3.29 -17.79 38.44
CA ASP A 191 3.62 -18.61 39.61
C ASP A 191 4.98 -18.18 40.19
N TYR A 192 5.18 -18.33 41.50
CA TYR A 192 6.37 -17.82 42.19
C TYR A 192 6.90 -18.78 43.26
N ARG A 193 8.22 -19.02 43.27
CA ARG A 193 8.92 -19.77 44.32
C ARG A 193 10.40 -19.39 44.38
N ASN A 194 10.91 -19.07 45.56
CA ASN A 194 12.34 -18.84 45.83
C ASN A 194 13.00 -17.81 44.87
N GLU A 195 12.49 -16.57 44.82
CA GLU A 195 12.98 -15.47 43.95
C GLU A 195 12.82 -15.72 42.43
N GLN A 196 12.37 -16.91 42.02
CA GLN A 196 12.05 -17.29 40.64
C GLN A 196 10.55 -17.17 40.33
N TYR A 197 10.23 -16.57 39.19
CA TYR A 197 8.89 -16.38 38.65
C TYR A 197 8.73 -17.16 37.34
N THR A 198 7.57 -17.77 37.14
CA THR A 198 7.26 -18.59 35.96
C THR A 198 5.91 -18.19 35.37
N TRP A 199 5.87 -18.00 34.05
CA TRP A 199 4.65 -17.77 33.26
C TRP A 199 4.47 -18.90 32.25
N ASN A 200 3.28 -19.50 32.24
CA ASN A 200 2.87 -20.42 31.18
C ASN A 200 2.20 -19.61 30.05
N LEU A 201 2.81 -19.60 28.88
CA LEU A 201 2.38 -18.86 27.70
C LEU A 201 1.57 -19.72 26.73
N GLY A 202 1.52 -21.04 26.94
CA GLY A 202 0.82 -21.99 26.06
C GLY A 202 1.55 -22.20 24.74
N ASP A 203 0.78 -22.37 23.67
CA ASP A 203 1.31 -22.63 22.33
C ASP A 203 1.34 -21.31 21.52
N ILE A 204 2.48 -21.04 20.89
CA ILE A 204 2.71 -19.84 20.06
C ILE A 204 2.77 -20.27 18.59
N ALA A 205 1.79 -19.81 17.80
CA ALA A 205 1.70 -20.08 16.37
C ALA A 205 2.90 -19.48 15.59
N PRO A 206 3.19 -19.93 14.36
CA PRO A 206 4.19 -19.29 13.50
C PRO A 206 3.99 -17.77 13.41
N LEU A 207 5.10 -17.01 13.46
CA LEU A 207 5.16 -15.53 13.52
C LEU A 207 4.45 -14.83 14.69
N ASP A 208 3.64 -15.53 15.49
CA ASP A 208 2.87 -14.99 16.61
C ASP A 208 3.75 -14.65 17.84
N SER A 209 3.23 -13.81 18.74
CA SER A 209 3.93 -13.30 19.91
C SER A 209 3.04 -13.20 21.15
N VAL A 210 3.56 -13.67 22.29
CA VAL A 210 2.89 -13.55 23.60
C VAL A 210 3.66 -12.58 24.49
N THR A 211 2.93 -11.65 25.13
CA THR A 211 3.51 -10.62 26.00
C THR A 211 3.30 -10.91 27.48
N VAL A 212 4.32 -10.58 28.28
CA VAL A 212 4.30 -10.58 29.74
C VAL A 212 4.69 -9.20 30.23
N THR A 213 3.75 -8.48 30.82
CA THR A 213 4.03 -7.18 31.45
C THR A 213 4.20 -7.36 32.96
N ILE A 214 5.30 -6.83 33.49
CA ILE A 214 5.73 -6.93 34.88
C ILE A 214 5.87 -5.51 35.42
N VAL A 215 5.22 -5.24 36.55
CA VAL A 215 5.36 -3.98 37.29
C VAL A 215 6.07 -4.29 38.59
N MET A 216 7.25 -3.71 38.80
CA MET A 216 8.11 -3.98 39.95
C MET A 216 8.50 -2.71 40.69
N GLN A 217 8.65 -2.79 42.02
CA GLN A 217 9.31 -1.77 42.81
C GLN A 217 10.82 -2.02 42.80
N VAL A 218 11.58 -0.98 42.48
CA VAL A 218 13.04 -1.03 42.36
C VAL A 218 13.72 -0.28 43.51
N PRO A 219 14.89 -0.75 43.99
CA PRO A 219 15.65 -0.04 45.01
C PRO A 219 16.24 1.26 44.44
N ALA A 220 16.32 2.29 45.29
CA ALA A 220 17.10 3.49 44.97
C ALA A 220 18.58 3.09 44.87
N SER A 221 19.20 3.30 43.70
CA SER A 221 20.57 2.90 43.39
C SER A 221 21.37 4.09 42.82
N SER A 222 22.68 4.11 43.10
CA SER A 222 23.61 5.17 42.70
C SER A 222 24.58 4.76 41.57
N GLY A 223 24.42 3.55 41.03
CA GLY A 223 25.29 2.96 40.01
C GLY A 223 24.58 1.84 39.25
N ALA A 224 25.30 1.19 38.34
CA ALA A 224 24.71 0.13 37.51
C ALA A 224 24.41 -1.15 38.32
N VAL A 225 23.19 -1.66 38.24
CA VAL A 225 22.71 -2.83 39.00
C VAL A 225 21.84 -3.71 38.09
N SER A 226 22.12 -5.02 38.06
CA SER A 226 21.24 -6.03 37.44
C SER A 226 20.07 -6.34 38.39
N LEU A 227 18.84 -6.26 37.91
CA LEU A 227 17.63 -6.56 38.69
C LEU A 227 17.21 -8.04 38.59
N ASP A 228 17.75 -8.77 37.63
CA ASP A 228 17.46 -10.17 37.33
C ASP A 228 18.71 -10.89 36.80
N THR A 229 18.54 -12.15 36.38
CA THR A 229 19.52 -12.93 35.60
C THR A 229 19.24 -12.94 34.09
N GLY A 230 18.20 -12.22 33.64
CA GLY A 230 17.64 -12.29 32.29
C GLY A 230 16.68 -13.46 32.11
N ALA A 231 15.41 -13.15 31.84
CA ALA A 231 14.36 -14.14 31.64
C ALA A 231 14.69 -15.15 30.52
N THR A 232 14.35 -16.42 30.71
CA THR A 232 14.57 -17.51 29.73
C THR A 232 13.24 -18.17 29.36
N ALA A 233 13.00 -18.33 28.06
CA ALA A 233 11.84 -18.99 27.49
C ALA A 233 12.23 -20.36 26.96
N TRP A 234 11.37 -21.35 27.18
CA TRP A 234 11.53 -22.73 26.73
C TRP A 234 10.25 -23.19 26.06
N GLY A 235 10.34 -23.96 24.99
CA GLY A 235 9.20 -24.60 24.34
C GLY A 235 9.62 -25.79 23.48
N THR A 236 8.67 -26.43 22.82
CA THR A 236 8.92 -27.59 21.93
C THR A 236 8.50 -27.27 20.50
N LEU A 237 9.43 -27.39 19.55
CA LEU A 237 9.22 -27.25 18.11
C LEU A 237 9.62 -28.56 17.43
N GLN A 238 8.68 -29.24 16.75
CA GLN A 238 8.94 -30.50 16.04
C GLN A 238 9.71 -31.54 16.90
N ASP A 239 9.22 -31.80 18.12
CA ASP A 239 9.84 -32.65 19.16
C ASP A 239 11.22 -32.20 19.69
N HIS A 240 11.76 -31.06 19.22
CA HIS A 240 13.01 -30.48 19.71
C HIS A 240 12.73 -29.37 20.73
N VAL A 241 13.52 -29.35 21.81
CA VAL A 241 13.47 -28.26 22.78
C VAL A 241 14.14 -27.03 22.19
N VAL A 242 13.40 -25.91 22.16
CA VAL A 242 13.87 -24.59 21.74
C VAL A 242 13.89 -23.65 22.94
N SER A 243 14.85 -22.74 22.98
CA SER A 243 14.93 -21.73 24.04
C SER A 243 15.57 -20.43 23.56
N ALA A 244 15.27 -19.36 24.29
CA ALA A 244 15.89 -18.05 24.15
C ALA A 244 16.03 -17.39 25.52
N GLN A 245 16.94 -16.43 25.65
CA GLN A 245 17.18 -15.68 26.87
C GLN A 245 17.13 -14.18 26.57
N ALA A 246 16.44 -13.41 27.40
CA ALA A 246 16.46 -11.95 27.38
C ALA A 246 17.72 -11.42 28.10
N CYS A 247 18.18 -10.24 27.70
CA CYS A 247 19.27 -9.57 28.41
C CYS A 247 18.80 -9.18 29.82
N PRO A 248 19.69 -9.24 30.84
CA PRO A 248 19.35 -8.79 32.18
C PRO A 248 18.86 -7.34 32.22
N ILE A 249 17.88 -7.06 33.06
CA ILE A 249 17.33 -5.73 33.35
C ILE A 249 18.37 -4.94 34.13
N MET A 250 18.98 -3.96 33.48
CA MET A 250 19.98 -3.08 34.07
C MET A 250 19.35 -1.75 34.48
N LEU A 251 19.43 -1.41 35.77
CA LEU A 251 19.43 -0.01 36.19
C LEU A 251 20.82 0.58 35.90
N LEU A 252 20.86 1.83 35.44
CA LEU A 252 22.08 2.60 35.19
C LEU A 252 22.10 3.87 36.05
N SER A 253 23.28 4.48 36.19
CA SER A 253 23.39 5.82 36.77
C SER A 253 22.56 6.83 35.98
N ASN A 254 22.00 7.82 36.66
CA ASN A 254 21.18 8.86 36.03
C ASN A 254 21.94 9.70 34.97
N ALA A 255 23.28 9.76 35.05
CA ALA A 255 24.13 10.46 34.12
C ALA A 255 25.36 9.65 33.65
N ILE A 256 25.85 10.00 32.46
CA ILE A 256 27.13 9.61 31.85
C ILE A 256 27.81 10.92 31.39
N GLU A 257 29.05 11.17 31.81
CA GLU A 257 29.81 12.38 31.44
C GLU A 257 29.05 13.70 31.72
N GLY A 258 28.19 13.72 32.75
CA GLY A 258 27.36 14.88 33.12
C GLY A 258 26.07 15.06 32.30
N GLN A 259 25.85 14.25 31.25
CA GLN A 259 24.58 14.22 30.50
C GLN A 259 23.68 13.10 31.01
N SER A 260 22.35 13.27 30.92
CA SER A 260 21.39 12.22 31.31
C SER A 260 21.60 10.94 30.49
N VAL A 261 21.62 9.78 31.15
CA VAL A 261 21.72 8.47 30.47
C VAL A 261 20.62 8.26 29.43
N ASN A 262 19.43 8.83 29.65
CA ASN A 262 18.31 8.75 28.72
C ASN A 262 18.63 9.38 27.35
N ALA A 263 19.53 10.37 27.29
CA ALA A 263 19.97 10.96 26.03
C ALA A 263 20.62 9.90 25.11
N TYR A 264 21.31 8.92 25.68
CA TYR A 264 22.02 7.86 24.96
C TYR A 264 21.23 6.55 24.81
N LEU A 265 20.03 6.47 25.38
CA LEU A 265 19.12 5.31 25.32
C LEU A 265 17.84 5.58 24.53
N ARG A 266 17.44 6.85 24.35
CA ARG A 266 16.22 7.20 23.64
C ARG A 266 16.19 6.62 22.23
N THR A 267 15.01 6.21 21.80
CA THR A 267 14.73 5.98 20.38
C THR A 267 14.95 7.27 19.61
N THR A 268 15.46 7.16 18.40
CA THR A 268 15.65 8.27 17.45
C THR A 268 15.11 7.82 16.10
N LEU A 269 14.85 8.76 15.20
CA LEU A 269 14.25 8.46 13.88
C LEU A 269 15.03 7.37 13.13
N ASP A 270 16.35 7.56 12.99
CA ASP A 270 17.20 6.68 12.19
C ASP A 270 17.58 5.43 12.99
N ALA A 271 17.90 5.58 14.29
CA ALA A 271 18.10 4.48 15.22
C ALA A 271 16.86 4.24 16.08
N GLY A 272 15.83 3.67 15.44
CA GLY A 272 14.55 3.34 16.06
C GLY A 272 14.64 2.15 17.01
N SER A 273 15.18 2.35 18.22
CA SER A 273 15.29 1.30 19.25
C SER A 273 13.93 0.86 19.83
N ALA A 274 12.86 1.57 19.48
CA ALA A 274 11.47 1.22 19.77
C ALA A 274 10.75 0.48 18.62
N ASP A 275 11.41 0.25 17.48
CA ASP A 275 10.84 -0.49 16.35
C ASP A 275 10.69 -1.98 16.66
N GLU A 276 9.57 -2.59 16.25
CA GLU A 276 9.25 -3.99 16.52
C GLU A 276 10.31 -4.96 15.95
N TYR A 277 10.69 -4.79 14.67
CA TYR A 277 11.65 -5.67 14.01
C TYR A 277 13.06 -5.50 14.60
N VAL A 278 13.46 -4.27 14.94
CA VAL A 278 14.72 -4.00 15.63
C VAL A 278 14.72 -4.56 17.06
N ILE A 279 13.64 -4.39 17.83
CA ILE A 279 13.47 -4.95 19.19
C ILE A 279 13.56 -6.48 19.15
N LYS A 280 12.86 -7.12 18.20
CA LYS A 280 12.87 -8.56 17.96
C LYS A 280 14.30 -9.05 17.65
N ARG A 281 15.00 -8.38 16.74
CA ARG A 281 16.41 -8.68 16.42
C ARG A 281 17.35 -8.43 17.61
N ALA A 282 17.15 -7.35 18.37
CA ALA A 282 17.97 -7.01 19.53
C ALA A 282 17.89 -8.07 20.63
N GLY A 283 16.69 -8.63 20.87
CA GLY A 283 16.50 -9.74 21.81
C GLY A 283 17.29 -11.01 21.48
N GLN A 284 17.58 -11.25 20.19
CA GLN A 284 18.42 -12.36 19.73
C GLN A 284 19.93 -12.16 20.01
N MET A 285 20.35 -11.00 20.53
CA MET A 285 21.75 -10.68 20.82
C MET A 285 22.17 -11.04 22.25
N CYS A 286 21.21 -11.43 23.10
CA CYS A 286 21.44 -11.75 24.50
C CYS A 286 22.05 -13.17 24.66
N PRO A 287 22.85 -13.44 25.71
CA PRO A 287 23.14 -12.59 26.86
C PRO A 287 24.29 -11.57 26.69
N ASP A 288 24.98 -11.53 25.54
CA ASP A 288 26.06 -10.57 25.25
C ASP A 288 25.65 -9.57 24.15
N PRO A 289 24.75 -8.62 24.45
CA PRO A 289 24.15 -7.75 23.43
C PRO A 289 25.18 -6.85 22.74
N VAL A 290 26.30 -6.54 23.41
CA VAL A 290 27.34 -5.66 22.90
C VAL A 290 28.14 -6.38 21.82
N ALA A 291 28.72 -7.54 22.12
CA ALA A 291 29.49 -8.28 21.15
C ALA A 291 28.60 -8.83 20.02
N LYS A 292 27.39 -9.31 20.34
CA LYS A 292 26.48 -9.91 19.35
C LYS A 292 25.84 -8.89 18.42
N SER A 293 25.42 -7.72 18.92
CA SER A 293 24.97 -6.64 18.02
C SER A 293 26.08 -6.21 17.06
N PHE A 294 27.31 -6.05 17.57
CA PHE A 294 28.44 -5.69 16.73
C PHE A 294 28.77 -6.77 15.70
N GLU A 295 28.87 -8.04 16.12
CA GLU A 295 29.11 -9.19 15.22
C GLU A 295 28.05 -9.27 14.12
N TYR A 296 26.77 -9.16 14.47
CA TYR A 296 25.66 -9.20 13.54
C TYR A 296 25.72 -8.05 12.54
N VAL A 297 25.75 -6.79 12.98
CA VAL A 297 25.71 -5.63 12.07
C VAL A 297 26.99 -5.55 11.23
N ARG A 298 28.14 -6.01 11.75
CA ARG A 298 29.38 -6.15 11.00
C ARG A 298 29.30 -7.18 9.87
N SER A 299 28.51 -8.24 10.04
CA SER A 299 28.29 -9.28 9.01
C SER A 299 27.40 -8.82 7.84
N LEU A 300 26.62 -7.75 8.03
CA LEU A 300 25.75 -7.19 6.98
C LEU A 300 26.56 -6.53 5.86
N GLY A 301 26.02 -6.53 4.65
CA GLY A 301 26.67 -5.93 3.47
C GLY A 301 26.91 -4.41 3.63
N TYR A 302 27.98 -3.91 3.01
CA TYR A 302 28.14 -2.49 2.79
C TYR A 302 27.56 -2.08 1.43
N GLU A 303 26.95 -0.90 1.36
CA GLU A 303 26.51 -0.27 0.11
C GLU A 303 26.81 1.24 0.12
N ALA A 304 27.40 1.74 -0.97
CA ALA A 304 27.78 3.14 -1.09
C ALA A 304 26.60 4.03 -1.51
N TYR A 305 26.17 4.87 -0.58
CA TYR A 305 25.27 6.01 -0.79
C TYR A 305 25.48 7.00 0.36
N LYS A 306 25.13 8.27 0.17
CA LYS A 306 25.32 9.31 1.18
C LYS A 306 24.13 9.43 2.14
N GLY A 307 24.39 9.74 3.41
CA GLY A 307 23.36 10.08 4.41
C GLY A 307 22.52 8.90 4.91
N SER A 308 21.53 9.18 5.76
CA SER A 308 20.57 8.18 6.20
C SER A 308 19.40 8.11 5.22
N LEU A 309 19.29 6.94 4.60
CA LEU A 309 18.28 6.61 3.60
C LEU A 309 17.30 5.57 4.15
N ARG A 310 17.83 4.60 4.90
CA ARG A 310 17.11 3.39 5.36
C ARG A 310 16.85 3.34 6.86
N GLY A 311 17.70 3.99 7.66
CA GLY A 311 17.74 3.83 9.11
C GLY A 311 17.94 2.37 9.53
N ALA A 312 17.67 2.10 10.80
CA ALA A 312 17.84 0.78 11.40
C ALA A 312 16.96 -0.30 10.73
N ARG A 313 15.64 -0.04 10.58
CA ARG A 313 14.67 -1.00 10.01
C ARG A 313 15.03 -1.37 8.57
N GLY A 314 15.31 -0.39 7.70
CA GLY A 314 15.63 -0.67 6.30
C GLY A 314 17.00 -1.34 6.10
N THR A 315 17.96 -1.09 6.99
CA THR A 315 19.25 -1.81 7.02
C THR A 315 19.08 -3.26 7.43
N LEU A 316 18.27 -3.50 8.47
CA LEU A 316 17.91 -4.83 8.96
C LEU A 316 17.23 -5.66 7.85
N TRP A 317 16.30 -5.06 7.10
CA TRP A 317 15.56 -5.75 6.03
C TRP A 317 16.36 -5.93 4.74
N SER A 318 17.26 -4.99 4.41
CA SER A 318 18.14 -5.14 3.23
C SER A 318 19.34 -6.05 3.48
N GLU A 319 19.59 -6.40 4.74
CA GLU A 319 20.82 -7.04 5.23
C GLU A 319 22.10 -6.27 4.80
N ALA A 320 21.96 -4.97 4.52
CA ALA A 320 23.00 -4.09 4.01
C ALA A 320 22.66 -2.60 4.18
N GLY A 321 23.69 -1.76 4.26
CA GLY A 321 23.57 -0.30 4.28
C GLY A 321 24.92 0.40 4.19
N ASN A 322 24.92 1.74 4.14
CA ASN A 322 26.14 2.53 4.26
C ASN A 322 26.65 2.57 5.72
N SER A 323 27.76 3.26 5.97
CA SER A 323 28.38 3.38 7.29
C SER A 323 27.43 3.98 8.33
N LEU A 324 26.62 4.98 7.94
CA LEU A 324 25.65 5.67 8.78
C LEU A 324 24.45 4.79 9.13
N ASP A 325 23.78 4.20 8.13
CA ASP A 325 22.61 3.35 8.32
C ASP A 325 22.98 2.04 9.07
N LYS A 326 24.18 1.46 8.84
CA LYS A 326 24.73 0.38 9.69
C LYS A 326 24.98 0.84 11.13
N SER A 327 25.53 2.05 11.32
CA SER A 327 25.69 2.62 12.66
C SER A 327 24.34 2.87 13.35
N SER A 328 23.31 3.29 12.62
CA SER A 328 21.96 3.45 13.13
C SER A 328 21.35 2.12 13.59
N LEU A 329 21.51 1.04 12.83
CA LEU A 329 21.07 -0.29 13.26
C LEU A 329 21.81 -0.77 14.51
N LEU A 330 23.14 -0.60 14.56
CA LEU A 330 23.95 -0.99 15.73
C LEU A 330 23.55 -0.18 16.98
N ILE A 331 23.38 1.14 16.87
CA ILE A 331 22.88 1.97 17.97
C ILE A 331 21.48 1.53 18.40
N ALA A 332 20.59 1.23 17.44
CA ALA A 332 19.22 0.83 17.77
C ALA A 332 19.20 -0.48 18.57
N THR A 333 19.90 -1.54 18.13
CA THR A 333 19.92 -2.83 18.85
C THR A 333 20.65 -2.74 20.20
N LEU A 334 21.68 -1.91 20.32
CA LEU A 334 22.34 -1.62 21.60
C LEU A 334 21.37 -0.92 22.57
N ARG A 335 20.70 0.14 22.12
CA ARG A 335 19.75 0.91 22.93
C ARG A 335 18.52 0.09 23.34
N SER A 336 17.97 -0.76 22.47
CA SER A 336 16.88 -1.69 22.82
C SER A 336 17.27 -2.62 23.97
N ASN A 337 18.52 -3.07 24.02
CA ASN A 337 19.06 -3.89 25.11
C ASN A 337 19.49 -3.09 26.35
N GLY A 338 19.31 -1.77 26.36
CA GLY A 338 19.69 -0.90 27.48
C GLY A 338 21.17 -0.49 27.51
N VAL A 339 21.91 -0.68 26.41
CA VAL A 339 23.30 -0.23 26.27
C VAL A 339 23.32 1.21 25.73
N PRO A 340 23.86 2.20 26.46
CA PRO A 340 23.97 3.57 25.96
C PRO A 340 24.90 3.63 24.76
N ALA A 341 24.46 4.25 23.67
CA ALA A 341 25.22 4.30 22.42
C ALA A 341 25.09 5.65 21.70
N ARG A 342 26.15 6.09 21.01
CA ARG A 342 26.24 7.37 20.26
C ARG A 342 27.03 7.21 18.96
N TYR A 343 26.79 8.11 18.00
CA TYR A 343 27.50 8.14 16.72
C TYR A 343 28.83 8.90 16.84
N ARG A 344 29.80 8.51 16.01
CA ARG A 344 30.98 9.29 15.62
C ARG A 344 31.05 9.37 14.09
N HIS A 345 31.77 10.38 13.60
CA HIS A 345 31.94 10.70 12.19
C HIS A 345 33.40 11.03 11.89
N GLY A 346 33.85 10.84 10.65
CA GLY A 346 35.16 11.24 10.15
C GLY A 346 35.39 10.79 8.70
N THR A 347 36.53 11.19 8.12
CA THR A 347 36.84 10.95 6.70
C THR A 347 37.82 9.79 6.50
N LEU A 348 37.47 8.75 5.73
CA LEU A 348 38.44 7.68 5.38
C LEU A 348 39.55 8.16 4.43
N SER A 349 40.70 7.48 4.44
CA SER A 349 41.69 7.61 3.35
C SER A 349 41.20 6.95 2.07
N ASP A 350 41.79 7.29 0.91
CA ASP A 350 41.44 6.67 -0.36
C ASP A 350 41.60 5.14 -0.32
N GLU A 351 42.65 4.62 0.29
CA GLU A 351 42.91 3.18 0.39
C GLU A 351 41.81 2.45 1.19
N ARG A 352 41.29 3.08 2.26
CA ARG A 352 40.21 2.52 3.08
C ARG A 352 38.85 2.65 2.42
N ALA A 353 38.59 3.75 1.71
CA ALA A 353 37.40 3.90 0.88
C ALA A 353 37.37 2.84 -0.24
N GLN A 354 38.50 2.62 -0.93
CA GLN A 354 38.67 1.58 -1.96
C GLN A 354 38.41 0.18 -1.42
N GLU A 355 38.99 -0.17 -0.28
CA GLU A 355 38.76 -1.44 0.42
C GLU A 355 37.27 -1.66 0.72
N LEU A 356 36.60 -0.62 1.24
CA LEU A 356 35.18 -0.68 1.59
C LEU A 356 34.27 -0.80 0.36
N ILE A 357 34.57 -0.07 -0.73
CA ILE A 357 33.88 -0.21 -2.02
C ILE A 357 34.05 -1.63 -2.59
N LEU A 358 35.26 -2.20 -2.52
CA LEU A 358 35.51 -3.55 -3.02
C LEU A 358 34.78 -4.63 -2.20
N SER A 359 34.48 -4.37 -0.92
CA SER A 359 33.66 -5.27 -0.08
C SER A 359 32.22 -5.46 -0.58
N MET A 360 31.72 -4.56 -1.42
CA MET A 360 30.39 -4.65 -2.05
C MET A 360 30.27 -5.80 -3.07
N PHE A 361 31.40 -6.38 -3.48
CA PHE A 361 31.48 -7.36 -4.57
C PHE A 361 32.02 -8.69 -4.04
N PRO A 362 31.14 -9.67 -3.72
CA PRO A 362 31.57 -11.01 -3.33
C PRO A 362 32.49 -11.63 -4.40
N PRO A 363 33.53 -12.38 -4.02
CA PRO A 363 34.45 -12.99 -4.98
C PRO A 363 33.75 -14.09 -5.80
N LYS A 364 33.29 -13.74 -7.00
CA LYS A 364 32.76 -14.68 -7.99
C LYS A 364 33.92 -15.28 -8.82
N PRO A 365 33.79 -16.50 -9.36
CA PRO A 365 34.76 -17.05 -10.30
C PRO A 365 34.97 -16.12 -11.50
N ARG A 366 36.22 -15.93 -11.94
CA ARG A 366 36.51 -15.10 -13.13
C ARG A 366 35.87 -15.73 -14.37
N VAL A 367 34.82 -15.09 -14.88
CA VAL A 367 34.25 -15.41 -16.20
C VAL A 367 35.22 -14.88 -17.26
N VAL A 368 35.99 -15.78 -17.87
CA VAL A 368 36.96 -15.43 -18.91
C VAL A 368 36.26 -15.32 -20.26
N GLY A 369 35.86 -14.09 -20.62
CA GLY A 369 35.41 -13.74 -21.97
C GLY A 369 36.53 -13.19 -22.85
N TYR A 370 36.34 -13.23 -24.17
CA TYR A 370 37.19 -12.49 -25.11
C TYR A 370 36.73 -11.03 -25.18
N PHE A 371 37.62 -10.10 -24.84
CA PHE A 371 37.38 -8.66 -25.00
C PHE A 371 38.11 -8.17 -26.25
N PRO A 372 37.40 -7.60 -27.25
CA PRO A 372 38.03 -6.81 -28.30
C PRO A 372 38.79 -5.65 -27.67
N THR A 373 39.97 -5.30 -28.21
CA THR A 373 40.87 -4.29 -27.61
C THR A 373 40.22 -2.90 -27.48
N GLU A 374 39.22 -2.61 -28.32
CA GLU A 374 38.40 -1.39 -28.30
C GLU A 374 37.52 -1.26 -27.04
N VAL A 375 37.23 -2.37 -26.35
CA VAL A 375 36.33 -2.43 -25.18
C VAL A 375 37.11 -2.35 -23.85
N GLU A 376 38.45 -2.40 -23.86
CA GLU A 376 39.25 -2.37 -22.64
C GLU A 376 39.07 -1.09 -21.79
N ALA A 377 38.78 0.04 -22.44
CA ALA A 377 38.45 1.32 -21.81
C ALA A 377 37.03 1.37 -21.22
N GLN A 378 36.20 0.34 -21.45
CA GLN A 378 34.83 0.21 -20.96
C GLN A 378 34.71 -0.76 -19.78
N ARG A 379 35.83 -1.22 -19.19
CA ARG A 379 35.81 -2.02 -17.96
C ARG A 379 35.40 -1.17 -16.75
N ALA A 380 34.65 -1.77 -15.84
CA ALA A 380 34.26 -1.17 -14.58
C ALA A 380 35.41 -1.28 -13.57
N ASP A 381 35.75 -0.15 -12.97
CA ASP A 381 36.69 -0.04 -11.86
C ASP A 381 36.02 0.78 -10.75
N PRO A 382 35.14 0.16 -9.94
CA PRO A 382 34.36 0.87 -8.94
C PRO A 382 35.23 1.41 -7.80
N ALA A 383 36.40 0.83 -7.54
CA ALA A 383 37.33 1.33 -6.53
C ALA A 383 37.87 2.73 -6.85
N HIS A 384 37.99 3.07 -8.14
CA HIS A 384 38.44 4.40 -8.59
C HIS A 384 37.29 5.31 -9.08
N ASP A 385 36.04 4.96 -8.82
CA ASP A 385 34.89 5.81 -9.15
C ASP A 385 34.81 7.00 -8.19
N PRO A 386 34.83 8.27 -8.68
CA PRO A 386 34.84 9.43 -7.79
C PRO A 386 33.58 9.59 -6.92
N LYS A 387 32.41 9.11 -7.37
CA LYS A 387 31.17 9.19 -6.58
C LYS A 387 31.22 8.17 -5.44
N LEU A 388 31.58 6.92 -5.76
CA LEU A 388 31.74 5.86 -4.75
C LEU A 388 32.81 6.22 -3.72
N LEU A 389 33.93 6.80 -4.14
CA LEU A 389 34.97 7.28 -3.22
C LEU A 389 34.47 8.38 -2.29
N ALA A 390 33.71 9.36 -2.79
CA ALA A 390 33.13 10.41 -1.95
C ALA A 390 32.13 9.86 -0.93
N GLU A 391 31.28 8.92 -1.33
CA GLU A 391 30.27 8.27 -0.48
C GLU A 391 30.89 7.32 0.55
N ALA A 392 31.97 6.63 0.22
CA ALA A 392 32.70 5.76 1.15
C ALA A 392 33.62 6.54 2.10
N LYS A 393 34.09 7.73 1.71
CA LYS A 393 34.90 8.60 2.58
C LYS A 393 34.09 9.21 3.72
N ASP A 394 32.82 9.57 3.49
CA ASP A 394 31.90 10.06 4.52
C ASP A 394 31.52 8.93 5.50
N HIS A 395 32.26 8.82 6.60
CA HIS A 395 32.31 7.58 7.37
C HIS A 395 31.86 7.70 8.82
N TRP A 396 31.02 6.75 9.23
CA TRP A 396 30.29 6.77 10.48
C TRP A 396 30.49 5.47 11.25
N TRP A 397 30.62 5.58 12.57
CA TRP A 397 30.72 4.43 13.48
C TRP A 397 30.05 4.73 14.82
N VAL A 398 30.03 3.73 15.70
CA VAL A 398 29.33 3.79 16.99
C VAL A 398 30.34 3.83 18.14
N GLU A 399 29.99 4.51 19.22
CA GLU A 399 30.56 4.29 20.55
C GLU A 399 29.49 3.72 21.47
N ALA A 400 29.78 2.59 22.09
CA ALA A 400 28.92 1.93 23.08
C ALA A 400 29.51 2.11 24.49
N TYR A 401 28.68 2.45 25.48
CA TYR A 401 29.14 2.62 26.86
C TYR A 401 29.07 1.30 27.63
N GLN A 402 30.22 0.75 27.99
CA GLN A 402 30.35 -0.49 28.74
C GLN A 402 31.38 -0.33 29.87
N ASN A 403 31.08 -0.87 31.06
CA ASN A 403 31.98 -0.90 32.21
C ASN A 403 32.58 0.46 32.61
N GLY A 404 31.85 1.56 32.39
CA GLY A 404 32.30 2.92 32.70
C GLY A 404 33.10 3.61 31.59
N THR A 405 33.19 3.01 30.40
CA THR A 405 34.00 3.49 29.27
C THR A 405 33.25 3.45 27.95
N TRP A 406 33.53 4.40 27.05
CA TRP A 406 33.08 4.36 25.67
C TRP A 406 34.01 3.48 24.83
N ILE A 407 33.45 2.48 24.14
CA ILE A 407 34.16 1.56 23.25
C ILE A 407 33.70 1.82 21.82
N ALA A 408 34.64 2.19 20.95
CA ALA A 408 34.35 2.42 19.54
C ALA A 408 34.10 1.11 18.78
N MET A 409 33.16 1.12 17.83
CA MET A 409 32.70 -0.04 17.08
C MET A 409 32.34 0.40 15.65
N ASP A 410 33.19 0.06 14.69
CA ASP A 410 32.95 0.28 13.26
C ASP A 410 32.43 -1.00 12.58
N PRO A 411 31.13 -1.10 12.28
CA PRO A 411 30.56 -2.30 11.66
C PRO A 411 30.81 -2.38 10.15
N SER A 412 31.49 -1.40 9.55
CA SER A 412 31.63 -1.33 8.08
C SER A 412 32.66 -2.34 7.55
N PHE A 413 33.72 -2.61 8.32
CA PHE A 413 34.80 -3.51 7.94
C PHE A 413 34.59 -4.90 8.56
N SER A 414 34.53 -5.94 7.73
CA SER A 414 34.19 -7.32 8.14
C SER A 414 35.13 -7.93 9.18
N TYR A 415 36.36 -7.42 9.30
CA TYR A 415 37.39 -7.86 10.25
C TYR A 415 37.54 -6.93 11.47
N ALA A 416 36.77 -5.84 11.57
CA ALA A 416 36.86 -4.90 12.69
C ALA A 416 36.58 -5.59 14.03
N ALA A 417 37.28 -5.16 15.08
CA ALA A 417 37.05 -5.56 16.46
C ALA A 417 36.60 -4.36 17.33
N PRO A 418 35.91 -4.57 18.46
CA PRO A 418 35.62 -3.50 19.41
C PRO A 418 36.91 -2.78 19.85
N GLY A 419 36.85 -1.44 19.91
CA GLY A 419 37.98 -0.55 20.12
C GLY A 419 38.69 -0.11 18.83
N GLN A 420 38.43 -0.73 17.68
CA GLN A 420 39.05 -0.38 16.41
C GLN A 420 38.23 0.66 15.63
N THR A 421 38.92 1.64 15.05
CA THR A 421 38.41 2.64 14.10
C THR A 421 39.36 2.75 12.91
N PHE A 422 38.85 3.24 11.78
CA PHE A 422 39.61 3.31 10.52
C PHE A 422 39.88 4.76 10.05
N THR A 423 39.40 5.74 10.80
CA THR A 423 39.76 7.16 10.69
C THR A 423 39.72 7.82 12.07
N GLN A 424 40.26 9.04 12.17
CA GLN A 424 40.14 9.87 13.36
C GLN A 424 38.75 10.53 13.39
N PRO A 425 38.17 10.74 14.58
CA PRO A 425 36.90 11.43 14.69
C PRO A 425 37.00 12.92 14.36
N GLU A 426 36.01 13.39 13.61
CA GLU A 426 35.78 14.79 13.30
C GLU A 426 34.58 15.30 14.10
N GLY A 427 34.77 16.39 14.84
CA GLY A 427 33.73 16.96 15.71
C GLY A 427 33.37 16.12 16.95
N ASP A 428 32.29 16.56 17.60
CA ASP A 428 31.75 15.94 18.81
C ASP A 428 30.94 14.68 18.50
N SER A 429 30.76 13.81 19.50
CA SER A 429 29.87 12.65 19.39
C SER A 429 28.40 13.07 19.27
N LEU A 430 27.65 12.41 18.39
CA LEU A 430 26.25 12.76 18.11
C LEU A 430 25.29 11.73 18.73
N ILE A 431 24.21 12.19 19.34
CA ILE A 431 23.14 11.32 19.88
C ILE A 431 22.22 10.81 18.77
N GLU A 432 22.09 11.58 17.70
CA GLU A 432 21.11 11.43 16.63
C GLU A 432 21.70 11.96 15.32
N VAL A 433 21.23 11.45 14.18
CA VAL A 433 21.68 11.86 12.85
C VAL A 433 21.25 13.32 12.58
N PRO A 434 22.13 14.20 12.07
CA PRO A 434 21.75 15.56 11.69
C PRO A 434 20.69 15.56 10.59
N ASP A 435 19.67 16.43 10.71
CA ASP A 435 18.53 16.48 9.78
C ASP A 435 18.92 16.66 8.30
N GLN A 436 20.01 17.39 8.04
CA GLN A 436 20.57 17.59 6.70
C GLN A 436 21.10 16.31 6.05
N MET A 437 21.47 15.29 6.84
CA MET A 437 21.94 13.99 6.34
C MET A 437 20.78 13.03 6.01
N ARG A 438 19.53 13.41 6.30
CA ARG A 438 18.36 12.55 6.05
C ARG A 438 17.80 12.78 4.64
N HIS A 439 17.61 11.68 3.91
CA HIS A 439 16.79 11.68 2.71
C HIS A 439 15.33 11.92 3.07
N LYS A 440 14.62 12.68 2.24
CA LYS A 440 13.23 13.09 2.49
C LYS A 440 12.34 12.89 1.29
N VAL A 441 11.04 12.74 1.55
CA VAL A 441 9.98 12.73 0.56
C VAL A 441 8.98 13.81 0.95
N THR A 442 8.75 14.78 0.07
CA THR A 442 7.62 15.70 0.21
C THR A 442 6.50 15.26 -0.72
N VAL A 443 5.36 14.89 -0.13
CA VAL A 443 4.14 14.54 -0.84
C VAL A 443 3.25 15.78 -0.90
N SER A 444 2.85 16.19 -2.11
CA SER A 444 1.91 17.29 -2.30
C SER A 444 0.76 16.91 -3.23
N LEU A 445 -0.47 17.30 -2.89
CA LEU A 445 -1.60 17.29 -3.83
C LEU A 445 -1.65 18.65 -4.52
N LYS A 446 -1.52 18.67 -5.85
CA LYS A 446 -1.70 19.85 -6.69
C LYS A 446 -3.01 19.71 -7.46
N THR A 447 -3.87 20.72 -7.37
CA THR A 447 -5.14 20.78 -8.09
C THR A 447 -5.08 21.87 -9.15
N GLU A 448 -5.72 21.64 -10.30
CA GLU A 448 -5.94 22.62 -11.36
C GLU A 448 -7.39 23.08 -11.31
N ARG A 449 -7.60 24.38 -11.20
CA ARG A 449 -8.91 25.03 -11.24
C ARG A 449 -9.01 25.87 -12.51
N TYR A 450 -10.17 25.82 -13.16
CA TYR A 450 -10.52 26.68 -14.29
C TYR A 450 -11.69 27.59 -13.92
N ASP A 451 -11.46 28.90 -13.94
CA ASP A 451 -12.45 29.93 -13.67
C ASP A 451 -13.15 30.36 -14.97
N LEU A 452 -14.42 29.98 -15.12
CA LEU A 452 -15.18 30.08 -16.37
C LEU A 452 -15.62 31.51 -16.73
N LEU A 453 -15.20 32.53 -15.97
CA LEU A 453 -15.74 33.89 -16.09
C LEU A 453 -14.79 35.05 -15.80
N THR A 454 -13.48 34.84 -15.71
CA THR A 454 -12.52 35.96 -15.75
C THR A 454 -12.32 36.39 -17.21
N TYR A 455 -13.36 36.97 -17.81
CA TYR A 455 -13.52 37.25 -19.26
C TYR A 455 -12.49 38.20 -19.92
N LEU A 456 -11.44 38.60 -19.19
CA LEU A 456 -10.29 39.34 -19.71
C LEU A 456 -8.96 38.58 -19.54
N LEU A 457 -8.91 37.53 -18.72
CA LEU A 457 -7.72 36.73 -18.39
C LEU A 457 -8.13 35.30 -17.96
N ALA A 458 -8.64 34.50 -18.90
CA ALA A 458 -8.84 33.06 -18.65
C ALA A 458 -7.48 32.41 -18.36
N ARG A 459 -7.32 31.79 -17.19
CA ARG A 459 -6.09 31.15 -16.73
C ARG A 459 -6.43 29.94 -15.87
N PHE A 460 -5.65 28.86 -16.02
CA PHE A 460 -5.62 27.82 -15.01
C PHE A 460 -5.00 28.37 -13.73
N VAL A 461 -5.68 28.14 -12.61
CA VAL A 461 -5.21 28.47 -11.27
C VAL A 461 -4.79 27.16 -10.60
N TYR A 462 -3.58 27.11 -10.06
CA TYR A 462 -3.09 25.93 -9.34
C TYR A 462 -3.14 26.17 -7.84
N VAL A 463 -3.67 25.21 -7.10
CA VAL A 463 -3.72 25.22 -5.63
C VAL A 463 -3.04 23.95 -5.11
N THR A 464 -2.37 24.05 -3.97
CA THR A 464 -1.73 22.91 -3.30
C THR A 464 -2.37 22.71 -1.92
N PRO A 465 -3.57 22.09 -1.84
CA PRO A 465 -4.30 21.91 -0.58
C PRO A 465 -3.59 21.02 0.45
N LEU A 466 -2.62 20.20 0.04
CA LEU A 466 -1.87 19.32 0.92
C LEU A 466 -0.40 19.31 0.51
N THR A 467 0.50 19.52 1.48
CA THR A 467 1.96 19.31 1.35
C THR A 467 2.49 18.82 2.69
N THR A 468 3.18 17.67 2.70
CA THR A 468 3.82 17.13 3.91
C THR A 468 5.15 16.48 3.57
N THR A 469 6.15 16.65 4.43
CA THR A 469 7.48 16.06 4.28
C THR A 469 7.74 14.99 5.33
N PHE A 470 8.26 13.85 4.90
CA PHE A 470 8.65 12.70 5.71
C PHE A 470 10.13 12.38 5.49
N ASN A 471 10.79 11.75 6.45
CA ASN A 471 12.14 11.20 6.23
C ASN A 471 12.00 9.78 5.69
N THR A 472 12.83 9.37 4.73
CA THR A 472 12.66 8.06 4.06
C THR A 472 12.77 6.87 5.01
N ALA A 473 13.63 6.98 6.05
CA ALA A 473 13.81 5.96 7.07
C ALA A 473 12.52 5.69 7.89
N GLU A 474 11.63 6.66 8.04
CA GLU A 474 10.33 6.49 8.72
C GLU A 474 9.35 5.66 7.87
N LEU A 475 9.44 5.80 6.54
CA LEU A 475 8.52 5.19 5.58
C LEU A 475 8.81 3.72 5.24
N VAL A 476 9.93 3.16 5.73
CA VAL A 476 10.28 1.74 5.53
C VAL A 476 9.19 0.84 6.09
N GLY A 477 8.43 0.17 5.22
CA GLY A 477 7.29 -0.66 5.63
C GLY A 477 6.07 0.09 6.15
N GLN A 478 6.03 1.42 5.98
CA GLN A 478 4.96 2.29 6.44
C GLN A 478 4.33 3.03 5.25
N PRO A 479 3.50 2.35 4.43
CA PRO A 479 2.90 2.96 3.25
C PRO A 479 1.98 4.13 3.64
N LEU A 480 1.99 5.17 2.82
CA LEU A 480 1.07 6.30 2.96
C LEU A 480 -0.23 5.98 2.23
N THR A 481 -1.35 5.93 2.95
CA THR A 481 -2.68 5.90 2.33
C THR A 481 -3.14 7.34 2.08
N PHE A 482 -3.27 7.71 0.81
CA PHE A 482 -3.92 8.94 0.36
C PHE A 482 -5.41 8.68 0.05
N LYS A 483 -6.28 9.54 0.59
CA LYS A 483 -7.74 9.51 0.41
C LYS A 483 -8.30 10.94 0.44
N GLN A 484 -9.55 11.08 0.00
CA GLN A 484 -10.28 12.35 0.08
C GLN A 484 -11.68 12.13 0.62
N LEU A 485 -12.13 13.01 1.52
CA LEU A 485 -13.55 13.11 1.88
C LEU A 485 -14.24 13.96 0.81
N VAL A 486 -15.39 13.50 0.33
CA VAL A 486 -16.16 14.20 -0.71
C VAL A 486 -17.55 14.55 -0.17
N SER A 487 -17.84 15.84 -0.01
CA SER A 487 -19.18 16.33 0.30
C SER A 487 -19.87 16.81 -0.98
N THR A 488 -21.15 16.50 -1.15
CA THR A 488 -21.93 16.92 -2.32
C THR A 488 -23.19 17.67 -1.88
N GLN A 489 -23.39 18.87 -2.42
CA GLN A 489 -24.58 19.69 -2.18
C GLN A 489 -25.31 20.00 -3.49
N HIS A 490 -26.63 20.09 -3.40
CA HIS A 490 -27.55 20.31 -4.53
C HIS A 490 -28.59 21.39 -4.16
N PRO A 491 -29.35 21.95 -5.12
CA PRO A 491 -30.30 23.02 -4.82
C PRO A 491 -31.45 22.48 -3.95
N PRO A 492 -31.86 23.17 -2.86
CA PRO A 492 -32.85 22.65 -1.92
C PRO A 492 -34.23 22.39 -2.54
N PHE A 493 -34.55 23.05 -3.66
CA PHE A 493 -35.79 22.87 -4.42
C PHE A 493 -35.62 22.00 -5.67
N GLY A 494 -34.45 21.37 -5.86
CA GLY A 494 -34.06 20.71 -7.10
C GLY A 494 -33.87 21.69 -8.27
N CYS A 495 -33.59 21.15 -9.45
CA CYS A 495 -33.27 21.92 -10.65
C CYS A 495 -34.50 22.49 -11.37
N LEU A 496 -35.37 23.19 -10.62
CA LEU A 496 -36.62 23.79 -11.12
C LEU A 496 -36.45 25.16 -11.78
N ILE A 497 -35.33 25.86 -11.53
CA ILE A 497 -35.04 27.20 -12.06
C ILE A 497 -33.57 27.29 -12.51
N TYR A 498 -32.65 26.88 -11.63
CA TYR A 498 -31.23 26.73 -11.89
C TYR A 498 -30.77 25.40 -11.30
N CYS A 499 -29.84 24.74 -11.95
CA CYS A 499 -29.23 23.49 -11.51
C CYS A 499 -27.77 23.76 -11.17
N TRP A 500 -27.35 23.36 -9.97
CA TRP A 500 -25.96 23.44 -9.54
C TRP A 500 -25.61 22.25 -8.67
N THR A 501 -24.36 21.83 -8.72
CA THR A 501 -23.79 20.82 -7.84
C THR A 501 -22.49 21.38 -7.29
N HIS A 502 -22.38 21.37 -5.96
CA HIS A 502 -21.22 21.85 -5.23
C HIS A 502 -20.53 20.64 -4.60
N PHE A 503 -19.31 20.36 -5.04
CA PHE A 503 -18.45 19.34 -4.44
C PHE A 503 -17.41 20.01 -3.55
N THR A 504 -17.22 19.51 -2.33
CA THR A 504 -16.11 19.88 -1.45
C THR A 504 -15.23 18.66 -1.20
N TYR A 505 -13.94 18.83 -1.42
CA TYR A 505 -12.89 17.82 -1.28
C TYR A 505 -12.01 18.15 -0.07
N ILE A 506 -11.75 17.15 0.79
CA ILE A 506 -10.81 17.28 1.90
C ILE A 506 -9.77 16.15 1.80
N PRO A 507 -8.55 16.43 1.32
CA PRO A 507 -7.53 15.42 1.16
C PRO A 507 -6.89 15.08 2.52
N TYR A 508 -6.49 13.82 2.70
CA TYR A 508 -5.70 13.41 3.85
C TYR A 508 -4.72 12.26 3.53
N LEU A 509 -3.66 12.19 4.34
CA LEU A 509 -2.69 11.09 4.36
C LEU A 509 -2.77 10.37 5.71
N ARG A 510 -2.68 9.04 5.69
CA ARG A 510 -2.47 8.18 6.87
C ARG A 510 -1.22 7.34 6.67
N MET A 511 -0.33 7.30 7.65
CA MET A 511 0.89 6.47 7.60
C MET A 511 0.63 5.11 8.24
N GLY A 512 0.88 4.03 7.49
CA GLY A 512 0.77 2.67 8.00
C GLY A 512 -0.60 2.33 8.60
N ASP A 513 -0.63 1.37 9.52
CA ASP A 513 -1.83 1.04 10.29
C ASP A 513 -2.08 2.02 11.46
N GLU A 514 -1.17 2.96 11.72
CA GLU A 514 -1.29 3.93 12.81
C GLU A 514 -2.49 4.89 12.64
N GLY A 515 -2.96 5.45 13.75
CA GLY A 515 -4.06 6.42 13.79
C GLY A 515 -3.67 7.86 13.39
N TRP A 516 -2.42 8.09 12.95
CA TRP A 516 -1.94 9.42 12.59
C TRP A 516 -2.46 9.82 11.21
N MET A 517 -3.29 10.86 11.20
CA MET A 517 -3.90 11.44 10.00
C MET A 517 -3.41 12.87 9.80
N ILE A 518 -2.89 13.17 8.61
CA ILE A 518 -2.51 14.52 8.20
C ILE A 518 -3.57 14.99 7.20
N GLN A 519 -4.43 15.90 7.63
CA GLN A 519 -5.49 16.49 6.81
C GLN A 519 -4.97 17.75 6.10
N GLY A 520 -5.32 17.91 4.83
CA GLY A 520 -5.07 19.13 4.06
C GLY A 520 -6.23 20.13 4.12
N GLU A 521 -6.04 21.25 3.45
CA GLU A 521 -7.04 22.31 3.31
C GLU A 521 -8.19 21.88 2.38
N PRO A 522 -9.44 22.23 2.73
CA PRO A 522 -10.59 21.94 1.86
C PRO A 522 -10.56 22.78 0.59
N TYR A 523 -10.85 22.15 -0.55
CA TYR A 523 -11.11 22.83 -1.83
C TYR A 523 -12.43 22.36 -2.41
N TRP A 524 -12.94 23.04 -3.43
CA TRP A 524 -14.28 22.79 -3.95
C TRP A 524 -14.43 23.18 -5.42
N GLU A 525 -15.54 22.78 -6.02
CA GLU A 525 -16.02 23.26 -7.31
C GLU A 525 -17.53 23.53 -7.29
N LEU A 526 -17.98 24.42 -8.17
CA LEU A 526 -19.39 24.72 -8.40
C LEU A 526 -19.70 24.57 -9.88
N LEU A 527 -20.35 23.45 -10.20
CA LEU A 527 -20.79 23.11 -11.56
C LEU A 527 -22.24 23.54 -11.72
N SER A 528 -22.59 24.29 -12.77
CA SER A 528 -23.95 24.83 -12.95
C SER A 528 -24.37 24.90 -14.42
N ASP A 529 -25.69 24.86 -14.65
CA ASP A 529 -26.29 25.24 -15.94
C ASP A 529 -26.40 26.76 -16.13
N TYR A 530 -26.08 27.54 -15.09
CA TYR A 530 -26.00 28.98 -15.13
C TYR A 530 -24.54 29.43 -15.32
N PRO A 531 -24.23 30.28 -16.31
CA PRO A 531 -22.84 30.60 -16.65
C PRO A 531 -22.11 31.43 -15.59
N PHE A 532 -22.82 32.01 -14.61
CA PHE A 532 -22.25 32.92 -13.61
C PHE A 532 -21.86 32.26 -12.29
N GLY A 533 -20.62 32.50 -11.84
CA GLY A 533 -20.09 32.05 -10.55
C GLY A 533 -19.53 30.63 -10.52
N GLN A 534 -19.65 29.88 -11.62
CA GLN A 534 -19.09 28.54 -11.78
C GLN A 534 -17.56 28.54 -11.91
N PHE A 535 -16.95 27.49 -11.35
CA PHE A 535 -15.55 27.13 -11.55
C PHE A 535 -15.38 25.64 -11.24
N VAL A 536 -14.42 25.02 -11.90
CA VAL A 536 -14.28 23.57 -11.98
C VAL A 536 -12.84 23.15 -11.66
N ILE A 537 -12.67 22.07 -10.90
CA ILE A 537 -11.37 21.41 -10.76
C ILE A 537 -11.18 20.52 -11.98
N THR A 538 -10.24 20.87 -12.84
CA THR A 538 -9.99 20.17 -14.11
C THR A 538 -9.08 18.97 -13.95
N ALA A 539 -8.13 19.01 -13.01
CA ALA A 539 -7.26 17.89 -12.70
C ALA A 539 -6.64 17.94 -11.30
N GLU A 540 -6.11 16.79 -10.88
CA GLU A 540 -5.39 16.56 -9.64
C GLU A 540 -4.14 15.71 -9.91
N TRP A 541 -3.02 16.10 -9.33
CA TRP A 541 -1.79 15.32 -9.34
C TRP A 541 -1.22 15.21 -7.93
N LEU A 542 -0.76 14.01 -7.56
CA LEU A 542 0.21 13.87 -6.49
C LEU A 542 1.60 14.18 -7.05
N ILE A 543 2.37 14.95 -6.28
CA ILE A 543 3.75 15.31 -6.55
C ILE A 543 4.59 14.74 -5.41
N PHE A 544 5.65 14.03 -5.77
CA PHE A 544 6.60 13.42 -4.86
C PHE A 544 7.98 14.04 -5.10
N ASP A 545 8.37 15.00 -4.27
CA ASP A 545 9.70 15.58 -4.29
C ASP A 545 10.62 14.73 -3.40
N VAL A 546 11.45 13.91 -4.01
CA VAL A 546 12.46 13.10 -3.32
C VAL A 546 13.73 13.93 -3.19
N ARG A 547 14.14 14.21 -1.95
CA ARG A 547 15.35 14.97 -1.63
C ARG A 547 16.44 14.07 -1.05
N ASP A 548 17.62 14.09 -1.64
CA ASP A 548 18.78 13.36 -1.14
C ASP A 548 19.51 14.09 0.00
N ALA A 549 20.55 13.45 0.55
CA ALA A 549 21.41 14.01 1.61
C ALA A 549 22.41 15.08 1.13
N ASP A 550 22.51 15.35 -0.18
CA ASP A 550 23.21 16.51 -0.73
C ASP A 550 22.26 17.72 -0.92
N GLY A 551 20.95 17.50 -0.75
CA GLY A 551 19.90 18.50 -0.93
C GLY A 551 19.36 18.59 -2.35
N ASN A 552 19.77 17.72 -3.27
CA ASN A 552 19.19 17.66 -4.61
C ASN A 552 17.76 17.13 -4.53
N VAL A 553 16.85 17.66 -5.36
CA VAL A 553 15.45 17.25 -5.41
C VAL A 553 15.14 16.66 -6.78
N THR A 554 14.54 15.47 -6.78
CA THR A 554 13.95 14.83 -7.96
C THR A 554 12.44 14.75 -7.79
N THR A 555 11.70 15.36 -8.71
CA THR A 555 10.23 15.44 -8.67
C THR A 555 9.60 14.35 -9.53
N TYR A 556 8.76 13.51 -8.94
CA TYR A 556 7.87 12.59 -9.64
C TYR A 556 6.43 13.12 -9.56
N THR A 557 5.65 13.00 -10.63
CA THR A 557 4.26 13.48 -10.67
C THR A 557 3.34 12.38 -11.15
N ARG A 558 2.27 12.10 -10.40
CA ARG A 558 1.23 11.14 -10.75
C ARG A 558 -0.12 11.83 -10.84
N GLU A 559 -0.72 11.80 -12.02
CA GLU A 559 -2.11 12.22 -12.25
C GLU A 559 -3.05 11.31 -11.45
N ILE A 560 -3.92 11.87 -10.63
CA ILE A 560 -4.95 11.13 -9.88
C ILE A 560 -6.26 11.14 -10.65
N ALA A 561 -6.60 12.30 -11.19
CA ALA A 561 -7.81 12.49 -11.96
C ALA A 561 -7.61 13.68 -12.92
N ASP A 562 -7.96 13.50 -14.19
CA ASP A 562 -8.02 14.59 -15.18
C ASP A 562 -9.33 14.48 -15.97
N ARG A 563 -10.06 15.58 -16.13
CA ARG A 563 -11.28 15.65 -16.96
C ARG A 563 -11.06 16.35 -18.31
N VAL A 564 -9.87 16.88 -18.55
CA VAL A 564 -9.50 17.64 -19.77
C VAL A 564 -8.57 16.82 -20.67
N GLY A 565 -7.54 16.19 -20.10
CA GLY A 565 -6.56 15.40 -20.83
C GLY A 565 -5.42 16.23 -21.46
N ILE A 566 -4.23 15.63 -21.54
CA ILE A 566 -3.02 16.28 -22.07
C ILE A 566 -3.18 16.81 -23.50
N ALA A 567 -3.93 16.11 -24.35
CA ALA A 567 -4.15 16.50 -25.74
C ALA A 567 -5.00 17.78 -25.88
N ALA A 568 -6.01 17.97 -25.02
CA ALA A 568 -6.80 19.19 -25.00
C ALA A 568 -6.02 20.37 -24.40
N ARG A 569 -5.23 20.14 -23.33
CA ARG A 569 -4.34 21.19 -22.75
C ARG A 569 -3.30 21.72 -23.75
N LYS A 570 -2.77 20.86 -24.63
CA LYS A 570 -1.81 21.24 -25.69
C LYS A 570 -2.49 21.68 -27.00
N GLY A 571 -3.83 21.70 -27.06
CA GLY A 571 -4.62 22.00 -28.26
C GLY A 571 -5.49 23.27 -28.14
N PRO A 572 -6.15 23.69 -29.24
CA PRO A 572 -6.98 24.91 -29.27
C PRO A 572 -8.27 24.82 -28.43
N LEU A 573 -8.67 23.62 -27.99
CA LEU A 573 -9.89 23.41 -27.19
C LEU A 573 -9.95 24.28 -25.92
N VAL A 574 -8.80 24.57 -25.29
CA VAL A 574 -8.75 25.42 -24.10
C VAL A 574 -8.80 26.92 -24.44
N SER A 575 -8.22 27.37 -25.56
CA SER A 575 -8.37 28.76 -26.01
C SER A 575 -9.79 29.07 -26.50
N ASP A 576 -10.44 28.06 -27.07
CA ASP A 576 -11.70 28.20 -27.81
C ASP A 576 -12.92 27.79 -26.96
N MET A 577 -12.72 27.41 -25.69
CA MET A 577 -13.81 27.01 -24.78
C MET A 577 -14.77 28.14 -24.38
N VAL A 578 -14.39 29.41 -24.56
CA VAL A 578 -15.17 30.57 -24.07
C VAL A 578 -16.50 30.79 -24.82
N PRO A 579 -16.60 30.64 -26.16
CA PRO A 579 -17.89 30.75 -26.87
C PRO A 579 -18.77 29.49 -26.79
N GLU A 580 -18.24 28.33 -26.42
CA GLU A 580 -18.90 27.02 -26.56
C GLU A 580 -19.53 26.46 -25.26
N LEU A 581 -19.63 27.28 -24.21
CA LEU A 581 -20.05 26.86 -22.86
C LEU A 581 -21.47 26.24 -22.73
N LEU A 582 -22.26 26.24 -23.80
CA LEU A 582 -23.62 25.67 -23.84
C LEU A 582 -23.73 24.45 -24.76
N THR A 583 -22.62 23.90 -25.28
CA THR A 583 -22.65 22.65 -26.03
C THR A 583 -22.93 21.46 -25.11
N GLY A 584 -23.60 20.42 -25.64
CA GLY A 584 -23.89 19.20 -24.87
C GLY A 584 -22.64 18.51 -24.33
N GLN A 585 -21.52 18.57 -25.06
CA GLN A 585 -20.25 17.96 -24.65
C GLN A 585 -19.60 18.70 -23.46
N VAL A 586 -19.61 20.03 -23.48
CA VAL A 586 -19.15 20.84 -22.35
C VAL A 586 -20.04 20.62 -21.14
N MET A 587 -21.37 20.54 -21.31
CA MET A 587 -22.31 20.26 -20.22
C MET A 587 -22.17 18.86 -19.59
N ILE A 588 -21.67 17.86 -20.33
CA ILE A 588 -21.32 16.54 -19.77
C ILE A 588 -20.04 16.58 -18.92
N THR A 589 -19.09 17.46 -19.27
CA THR A 589 -17.76 17.52 -18.61
C THR A 589 -17.72 18.53 -17.44
N PHE A 590 -18.54 19.59 -17.53
CA PHE A 590 -18.49 20.77 -16.67
C PHE A 590 -19.86 21.22 -16.14
N GLY A 591 -20.95 20.61 -16.59
CA GLY A 591 -22.31 20.96 -16.14
C GLY A 591 -22.69 20.33 -14.79
N PRO A 592 -23.87 20.66 -14.24
CA PRO A 592 -24.28 20.29 -12.88
C PRO A 592 -24.58 18.80 -12.69
N LYS A 593 -24.52 18.00 -13.76
CA LYS A 593 -24.64 16.53 -13.71
C LYS A 593 -23.31 15.80 -13.78
N ALA A 594 -22.23 16.49 -14.15
CA ALA A 594 -20.92 15.88 -14.21
C ALA A 594 -20.56 15.29 -12.83
N PRO A 595 -20.00 14.07 -12.78
CA PRO A 595 -19.62 13.44 -11.51
C PRO A 595 -18.47 14.22 -10.86
N ALA A 596 -18.30 14.01 -9.55
CA ALA A 596 -17.13 14.48 -8.82
C ALA A 596 -15.82 14.03 -9.51
N LEU A 597 -14.77 14.85 -9.42
CA LEU A 597 -13.48 14.55 -10.04
C LEU A 597 -12.85 13.26 -9.51
N VAL A 598 -13.04 13.02 -8.21
CA VAL A 598 -12.64 11.85 -7.42
C VAL A 598 -13.79 11.40 -6.52
N ASN A 599 -13.76 10.16 -6.06
CA ASN A 599 -14.78 9.53 -5.24
C ASN A 599 -14.28 9.34 -3.78
N GLU A 600 -15.18 9.40 -2.78
CA GLU A 600 -14.82 9.18 -1.35
C GLU A 600 -14.27 7.76 -1.05
N TRP A 601 -14.59 6.81 -1.95
CA TRP A 601 -14.12 5.42 -1.91
C TRP A 601 -12.76 5.23 -2.59
N ASP A 602 -12.27 6.23 -3.33
CA ASP A 602 -10.94 6.17 -3.94
C ASP A 602 -9.89 6.10 -2.84
N THR A 603 -8.98 5.13 -2.96
CA THR A 603 -7.95 4.86 -1.96
C THR A 603 -6.64 4.47 -2.63
N HIS A 604 -5.57 5.14 -2.24
CA HIS A 604 -4.25 5.01 -2.85
C HIS A 604 -3.22 4.69 -1.79
N ALA A 605 -2.71 3.46 -1.75
CA ALA A 605 -1.60 3.05 -0.89
C ALA A 605 -0.27 3.29 -1.62
N ILE A 606 0.57 4.16 -1.08
CA ILE A 606 1.81 4.61 -1.69
C ILE A 606 2.99 4.14 -0.83
N TYR A 607 3.75 3.20 -1.37
CA TYR A 607 4.98 2.70 -0.75
C TYR A 607 6.18 3.55 -1.19
N PHE A 608 6.93 4.03 -0.21
CA PHE A 608 8.24 4.66 -0.40
C PHE A 608 9.31 3.74 0.17
N ASN A 609 10.00 3.01 -0.71
CA ASN A 609 10.87 1.89 -0.35
C ASN A 609 12.35 2.26 -0.62
N PRO A 610 13.05 2.87 0.36
CA PRO A 610 14.48 3.16 0.29
C PRO A 610 15.37 1.93 0.56
N SER A 611 14.76 0.81 0.94
CA SER A 611 15.38 -0.46 1.30
C SER A 611 14.81 -1.60 0.44
N LEU A 612 15.35 -2.80 0.63
CA LEU A 612 14.59 -4.02 0.32
C LEU A 612 13.51 -4.25 1.39
N ILE A 613 12.48 -5.03 1.07
CA ILE A 613 11.47 -5.51 2.01
C ILE A 613 11.83 -6.92 2.52
N SER A 614 11.62 -7.16 3.83
CA SER A 614 11.80 -8.50 4.42
C SER A 614 10.65 -9.44 4.03
N SER A 615 10.95 -10.72 3.83
CA SER A 615 9.93 -11.75 3.58
C SER A 615 8.95 -11.91 4.74
N GLU A 616 9.42 -11.66 5.97
CA GLU A 616 8.61 -11.63 7.19
C GLU A 616 7.54 -10.54 7.14
N TYR A 617 7.91 -9.29 6.79
CA TYR A 617 6.93 -8.21 6.61
C TYR A 617 5.94 -8.52 5.49
N ALA A 618 6.42 -9.04 4.35
CA ALA A 618 5.55 -9.39 3.23
C ALA A 618 4.52 -10.47 3.60
N ALA A 619 4.88 -11.44 4.45
CA ALA A 619 3.94 -12.41 5.00
C ALA A 619 2.93 -11.75 5.97
N HIS A 620 3.44 -10.95 6.92
CA HIS A 620 2.61 -10.30 7.95
C HIS A 620 1.55 -9.33 7.39
N VAL A 621 1.86 -8.58 6.32
CA VAL A 621 0.85 -7.73 5.66
C VAL A 621 -0.30 -8.57 5.05
N GLY A 622 -0.04 -9.83 4.69
CA GLY A 622 -1.10 -10.79 4.32
C GLY A 622 -1.98 -11.20 5.51
N GLU A 623 -1.40 -11.33 6.70
CA GLU A 623 -2.13 -11.64 7.95
C GLU A 623 -3.05 -10.48 8.38
N ASN A 624 -2.68 -9.22 8.12
CA ASN A 624 -3.54 -8.07 8.43
C ASN A 624 -4.88 -8.11 7.65
N LEU A 625 -4.92 -8.72 6.46
CA LEU A 625 -6.17 -9.02 5.76
C LEU A 625 -7.01 -10.08 6.50
N LEU A 626 -6.36 -11.07 7.12
CA LEU A 626 -7.01 -12.07 7.97
C LEU A 626 -7.53 -11.45 9.28
N ALA A 627 -6.83 -10.48 9.86
CA ALA A 627 -7.28 -9.74 11.04
C ALA A 627 -8.56 -8.92 10.79
N VAL A 628 -8.75 -8.38 9.58
CA VAL A 628 -9.99 -7.70 9.16
C VAL A 628 -11.11 -8.71 8.82
N SER A 629 -10.79 -9.98 8.57
CA SER A 629 -11.74 -10.98 8.07
C SER A 629 -12.93 -11.31 9.00
N PRO A 630 -12.81 -11.36 10.34
CA PRO A 630 -13.98 -11.47 11.21
C PRO A 630 -14.97 -10.30 11.05
N ARG A 631 -14.47 -9.09 10.76
CA ARG A 631 -15.32 -7.93 10.46
C ARG A 631 -16.01 -8.10 9.09
N ILE A 632 -15.30 -8.56 8.07
CA ILE A 632 -15.87 -8.88 6.73
C ILE A 632 -17.00 -9.92 6.85
N LEU A 633 -16.79 -10.99 7.64
CA LEU A 633 -17.84 -11.98 7.89
C LEU A 633 -19.00 -11.42 8.71
N SER A 634 -18.75 -10.53 9.68
CA SER A 634 -19.82 -9.92 10.48
C SER A 634 -20.84 -9.13 9.65
N VAL A 635 -20.41 -8.58 8.51
CA VAL A 635 -21.27 -7.85 7.57
C VAL A 635 -21.85 -8.71 6.46
N GLN A 636 -21.35 -9.94 6.24
CA GLN A 636 -21.87 -10.82 5.18
C GLN A 636 -23.36 -11.19 5.35
N PRO A 637 -23.90 -11.45 6.57
CA PRO A 637 -25.33 -11.63 6.79
C PRO A 637 -26.16 -10.37 6.52
N ILE A 638 -25.58 -9.17 6.67
CA ILE A 638 -26.26 -7.91 6.35
C ILE A 638 -26.33 -7.76 4.82
N VAL A 639 -25.21 -7.95 4.12
CA VAL A 639 -25.13 -7.83 2.65
C VAL A 639 -25.99 -8.89 1.95
N SER A 640 -26.02 -10.13 2.44
CA SER A 640 -26.86 -11.22 1.90
C SER A 640 -28.33 -11.14 2.36
N GLY A 641 -28.59 -10.63 3.57
CA GLY A 641 -29.93 -10.46 4.13
C GLY A 641 -30.75 -9.31 3.54
N LEU A 642 -30.13 -8.41 2.76
CA LEU A 642 -30.83 -7.30 2.09
C LEU A 642 -31.84 -7.75 1.02
N GLY A 643 -31.77 -9.02 0.58
CA GLY A 643 -32.81 -9.66 -0.24
C GLY A 643 -33.09 -8.96 -1.56
N SER A 644 -34.36 -9.00 -2.00
CA SER A 644 -34.79 -8.20 -3.15
C SER A 644 -35.08 -6.76 -2.73
N LEU A 645 -34.80 -5.80 -3.61
CA LEU A 645 -35.02 -4.36 -3.40
C LEU A 645 -36.43 -4.00 -2.90
N PHE A 646 -37.43 -4.83 -3.19
CA PHE A 646 -38.80 -4.68 -2.70
C PHE A 646 -38.92 -4.74 -1.16
N ALA A 647 -38.12 -5.54 -0.45
CA ALA A 647 -38.22 -5.64 1.01
C ALA A 647 -37.78 -4.34 1.73
N VAL A 648 -36.76 -3.67 1.18
CA VAL A 648 -36.30 -2.35 1.65
C VAL A 648 -37.38 -1.29 1.41
N LEU A 649 -38.11 -1.38 0.29
CA LEU A 649 -39.18 -0.46 -0.09
C LEU A 649 -40.47 -0.60 0.74
N GLU A 650 -40.68 -1.73 1.43
CA GLU A 650 -41.84 -1.94 2.32
C GLU A 650 -41.68 -1.34 3.74
N GLY A 651 -40.56 -0.65 4.00
CA GLY A 651 -40.39 0.17 5.21
C GLY A 651 -39.85 -0.58 6.44
N GLN A 652 -39.35 -1.81 6.28
CA GLN A 652 -38.69 -2.57 7.36
C GLN A 652 -37.23 -2.12 7.61
N ALA A 653 -36.74 -1.08 6.91
CA ALA A 653 -35.32 -0.76 6.77
C ALA A 653 -34.74 0.22 7.82
N LEU A 654 -35.50 0.71 8.81
CA LEU A 654 -34.98 1.65 9.82
C LEU A 654 -33.86 1.05 10.68
N ASP A 655 -33.94 -0.25 10.98
CA ASP A 655 -32.92 -1.02 11.73
C ASP A 655 -31.65 -1.35 10.93
N LEU A 656 -31.58 -0.93 9.65
CA LEU A 656 -30.42 -1.15 8.80
C LEU A 656 -29.44 0.03 8.80
N LEU A 657 -29.87 1.25 9.12
CA LEU A 657 -29.01 2.44 8.99
C LEU A 657 -27.69 2.37 9.78
N PRO A 658 -27.66 1.98 11.08
CA PRO A 658 -26.40 1.80 11.81
C PRO A 658 -25.56 0.62 11.29
N LYS A 659 -26.21 -0.36 10.65
CA LYS A 659 -25.53 -1.52 10.05
C LYS A 659 -24.85 -1.16 8.73
N MET A 660 -25.39 -0.20 7.98
CA MET A 660 -24.77 0.32 6.74
C MET A 660 -23.50 1.12 7.01
N GLU A 661 -23.41 1.81 8.15
CA GLU A 661 -22.20 2.52 8.60
C GLU A 661 -21.06 1.51 8.84
N ILE A 662 -21.34 0.43 9.59
CA ILE A 662 -20.38 -0.67 9.82
C ILE A 662 -19.98 -1.36 8.51
N VAL A 663 -20.92 -1.62 7.59
CA VAL A 663 -20.62 -2.18 6.25
C VAL A 663 -19.66 -1.25 5.48
N THR A 664 -19.81 0.07 5.63
CA THR A 664 -19.00 1.08 4.95
C THR A 664 -17.59 1.16 5.50
N GLU A 665 -17.44 1.22 6.83
CA GLU A 665 -16.15 1.17 7.52
C GLU A 665 -15.36 -0.09 7.12
N VAL A 666 -15.99 -1.27 7.22
CA VAL A 666 -15.36 -2.56 6.91
C VAL A 666 -14.92 -2.66 5.45
N ALA A 667 -15.71 -2.14 4.51
CA ALA A 667 -15.33 -2.13 3.09
C ALA A 667 -14.14 -1.18 2.81
N ILE A 668 -14.10 -0.01 3.46
CA ILE A 668 -13.00 0.97 3.33
C ILE A 668 -11.70 0.41 3.93
N ASP A 669 -11.75 -0.25 5.08
CA ASP A 669 -10.58 -0.85 5.72
C ASP A 669 -10.07 -2.06 4.94
N SER A 670 -10.96 -2.92 4.45
CA SER A 670 -10.60 -4.08 3.63
C SER A 670 -9.91 -3.67 2.33
N GLY A 671 -10.38 -2.61 1.66
CA GLY A 671 -9.75 -2.07 0.46
C GLY A 671 -8.35 -1.51 0.72
N GLN A 672 -8.16 -0.81 1.84
CA GLN A 672 -6.83 -0.32 2.26
C GLN A 672 -5.86 -1.47 2.55
N ALA A 673 -6.29 -2.47 3.34
CA ALA A 673 -5.48 -3.65 3.65
C ALA A 673 -5.09 -4.42 2.37
N PHE A 674 -6.03 -4.60 1.45
CA PHE A 674 -5.78 -5.27 0.17
C PHE A 674 -4.79 -4.50 -0.73
N ASN A 675 -4.84 -3.17 -0.77
CA ASN A 675 -3.87 -2.37 -1.51
C ASN A 675 -2.47 -2.43 -0.89
N ARG A 676 -2.39 -2.45 0.45
CA ARG A 676 -1.14 -2.62 1.19
C ARG A 676 -0.53 -3.99 0.89
N MET A 677 -1.29 -5.07 1.00
CA MET A 677 -0.84 -6.44 0.71
C MET A 677 -0.32 -6.60 -0.72
N GLN A 678 -1.04 -6.09 -1.73
CA GLN A 678 -0.57 -6.11 -3.12
C GLN A 678 0.78 -5.38 -3.28
N GLY A 679 0.92 -4.18 -2.72
CA GLY A 679 2.16 -3.40 -2.84
C GLY A 679 3.35 -4.07 -2.15
N ALA A 680 3.17 -4.57 -0.93
CA ALA A 680 4.20 -5.33 -0.21
C ALA A 680 4.60 -6.61 -0.96
N THR A 681 3.63 -7.34 -1.49
CA THR A 681 3.86 -8.58 -2.27
C THR A 681 4.63 -8.31 -3.55
N PHE A 682 4.24 -7.29 -4.32
CA PHE A 682 4.95 -6.91 -5.55
C PHE A 682 6.40 -6.54 -5.26
N VAL A 683 6.64 -5.67 -4.27
CA VAL A 683 7.98 -5.16 -3.96
C VAL A 683 8.89 -6.29 -3.48
N ALA A 684 8.41 -7.18 -2.60
CA ALA A 684 9.20 -8.31 -2.12
C ALA A 684 9.60 -9.27 -3.26
N LEU A 685 8.68 -9.56 -4.20
CA LEU A 685 8.98 -10.38 -5.38
C LEU A 685 9.91 -9.66 -6.37
N SER A 686 9.75 -8.35 -6.55
CA SER A 686 10.65 -7.51 -7.34
C SER A 686 12.07 -7.53 -6.75
N ASP A 687 12.20 -7.42 -5.42
CA ASP A 687 13.47 -7.47 -4.71
C ASP A 687 14.17 -8.83 -4.85
N GLN A 688 13.42 -9.93 -4.90
CA GLN A 688 13.97 -11.24 -5.20
C GLN A 688 14.45 -11.34 -6.66
N ALA A 689 13.57 -11.09 -7.62
CA ALA A 689 13.90 -11.19 -9.05
C ALA A 689 15.05 -10.25 -9.46
N SER A 690 15.09 -9.04 -8.88
CA SER A 690 16.16 -8.07 -9.10
C SER A 690 17.54 -8.57 -8.65
N ARG A 691 17.61 -9.39 -7.59
CA ARG A 691 18.86 -10.00 -7.10
C ARG A 691 19.35 -11.12 -8.03
N GLU A 692 18.44 -11.97 -8.51
CA GLU A 692 18.75 -13.06 -9.44
C GLU A 692 19.30 -12.55 -10.79
N VAL A 693 18.71 -11.48 -11.34
CA VAL A 693 19.22 -10.80 -12.55
C VAL A 693 20.57 -10.12 -12.29
N ALA A 694 20.85 -9.66 -11.06
CA ALA A 694 22.08 -8.96 -10.73
C ALA A 694 23.27 -9.92 -10.63
N ASP A 695 23.06 -11.06 -9.98
CA ASP A 695 24.03 -12.15 -9.87
C ASP A 695 24.43 -12.73 -11.23
N THR A 696 23.46 -12.89 -12.13
CA THR A 696 23.71 -13.40 -13.50
C THR A 696 24.37 -12.36 -14.40
N SER A 697 24.11 -11.06 -14.19
CA SER A 697 24.73 -9.96 -14.95
C SER A 697 26.13 -9.55 -14.44
N LEU A 698 26.55 -10.07 -13.28
CA LEU A 698 27.73 -9.62 -12.52
C LEU A 698 27.70 -8.10 -12.26
N VAL A 699 26.57 -7.62 -11.72
CA VAL A 699 26.39 -6.25 -11.24
C VAL A 699 25.94 -6.25 -9.79
N ARG A 700 26.28 -5.22 -9.03
CA ARG A 700 25.73 -4.96 -7.69
C ARG A 700 24.58 -3.97 -7.84
N SER A 701 23.37 -4.38 -7.46
CA SER A 701 22.14 -3.59 -7.56
C SER A 701 21.52 -3.31 -6.19
N TYR A 702 21.15 -2.06 -5.89
CA TYR A 702 20.50 -1.67 -4.63
C TYR A 702 19.81 -0.30 -4.73
N PRO A 703 18.84 0.03 -3.86
CA PRO A 703 18.25 1.36 -3.83
C PRO A 703 19.21 2.39 -3.22
N ASP A 704 19.48 3.49 -3.94
CA ASP A 704 20.14 4.71 -3.45
C ASP A 704 19.17 5.92 -3.35
N SER A 705 17.89 5.67 -3.62
CA SER A 705 16.75 6.59 -3.52
C SER A 705 15.49 5.77 -3.22
N PRO A 706 14.46 6.30 -2.54
CA PRO A 706 13.19 5.59 -2.35
C PRO A 706 12.51 5.26 -3.69
N ARG A 707 12.18 3.99 -3.87
CA ARG A 707 11.28 3.52 -4.93
C ARG A 707 9.84 3.84 -4.54
N ILE A 708 9.03 4.30 -5.48
CA ILE A 708 7.65 4.73 -5.29
C ILE A 708 6.74 3.75 -6.05
N THR A 709 5.99 2.94 -5.31
CA THR A 709 4.97 2.02 -5.84
C THR A 709 3.61 2.42 -5.30
N MET A 710 2.62 2.59 -6.17
CA MET A 710 1.29 3.08 -5.82
C MET A 710 0.23 2.06 -6.20
N VAL A 711 -0.52 1.55 -5.22
CA VAL A 711 -1.63 0.62 -5.44
C VAL A 711 -2.93 1.34 -5.11
N SER A 712 -3.85 1.41 -6.09
CA SER A 712 -5.09 2.18 -5.97
C SER A 712 -6.31 1.32 -6.19
N SER A 713 -7.37 1.59 -5.44
CA SER A 713 -8.73 1.19 -5.77
C SER A 713 -9.51 2.47 -6.05
N VAL A 714 -10.04 2.62 -7.27
CA VAL A 714 -10.78 3.82 -7.67
C VAL A 714 -12.12 3.46 -8.30
N ILE A 715 -13.13 4.31 -8.14
CA ILE A 715 -14.45 4.14 -8.74
C ILE A 715 -14.52 4.91 -10.06
N SER A 716 -14.96 4.25 -11.13
CA SER A 716 -15.07 4.89 -12.45
C SER A 716 -16.04 6.07 -12.41
N ARG A 717 -15.62 7.19 -13.00
CA ARG A 717 -16.41 8.43 -13.09
C ARG A 717 -17.61 8.22 -14.01
N THR A 718 -18.82 8.20 -13.45
CA THR A 718 -20.07 8.07 -14.19
C THR A 718 -21.21 8.81 -13.48
N GLU A 719 -22.15 9.36 -14.25
CA GLU A 719 -23.41 9.90 -13.72
C GLU A 719 -24.35 8.80 -13.19
N VAL A 720 -24.17 7.55 -13.65
CA VAL A 720 -25.09 6.44 -13.39
C VAL A 720 -24.45 5.45 -12.43
N LEU A 721 -24.85 5.49 -11.15
CA LEU A 721 -24.36 4.59 -10.09
C LEU A 721 -24.38 3.09 -10.44
N THR A 722 -25.33 2.63 -11.26
CA THR A 722 -25.40 1.21 -11.69
C THR A 722 -24.38 0.84 -12.78
N GLN A 723 -23.68 1.83 -13.35
CA GLN A 723 -22.60 1.69 -14.32
C GLN A 723 -21.22 2.01 -13.70
N ALA A 724 -21.17 2.37 -12.42
CA ALA A 724 -19.91 2.61 -11.72
C ALA A 724 -19.14 1.29 -11.61
N VAL A 725 -17.84 1.31 -11.88
CA VAL A 725 -16.95 0.15 -11.92
C VAL A 725 -15.78 0.42 -10.99
N GLN A 726 -15.48 -0.48 -10.05
CA GLN A 726 -14.22 -0.39 -9.31
C GLN A 726 -13.07 -0.87 -10.18
N LEU A 727 -12.05 -0.01 -10.29
CA LEU A 727 -10.80 -0.26 -10.98
C LEU A 727 -9.73 -0.50 -9.91
N GLN A 728 -9.08 -1.65 -9.99
CA GLN A 728 -7.90 -1.97 -9.18
C GLN A 728 -6.65 -1.68 -10.01
N LEU A 729 -5.74 -0.86 -9.47
CA LEU A 729 -4.55 -0.35 -10.15
C LEU A 729 -3.30 -0.66 -9.31
N MET A 730 -2.21 -1.03 -9.98
CA MET A 730 -0.84 -0.98 -9.44
C MET A 730 -0.03 -0.08 -10.39
N ASP A 731 0.89 0.74 -9.88
CA ASP A 731 1.68 1.67 -10.69
C ASP A 731 3.10 1.84 -10.13
N LEU A 732 4.09 1.73 -11.01
CA LEU A 732 5.50 1.89 -10.71
C LEU A 732 5.96 3.33 -11.02
N VAL A 733 5.57 4.27 -10.15
CA VAL A 733 5.84 5.71 -10.32
C VAL A 733 7.34 6.02 -10.37
N HIS A 734 8.13 5.35 -9.53
CA HIS A 734 9.59 5.38 -9.58
C HIS A 734 10.14 4.04 -9.09
N ASN A 735 10.94 3.33 -9.88
CA ASN A 735 11.42 2.01 -9.49
C ASN A 735 12.90 1.77 -9.83
N SER A 736 13.68 2.84 -9.95
CA SER A 736 15.11 2.73 -10.29
C SER A 736 15.93 2.13 -9.15
N LEU A 737 17.02 1.48 -9.52
CA LEU A 737 18.07 1.00 -8.62
C LEU A 737 19.42 1.56 -9.07
N ARG A 738 20.31 1.81 -8.12
CA ARG A 738 21.74 1.93 -8.42
C ARG A 738 22.24 0.58 -8.90
N VAL A 739 23.07 0.60 -9.93
CA VAL A 739 23.65 -0.60 -10.54
C VAL A 739 25.10 -0.28 -10.84
N ILE A 740 26.00 -1.13 -10.38
CA ILE A 740 27.45 -0.98 -10.54
C ILE A 740 28.00 -2.31 -11.07
N ALA A 741 28.67 -2.29 -12.21
CA ALA A 741 29.31 -3.49 -12.74
C ALA A 741 30.49 -3.93 -11.83
N TYR A 742 30.65 -5.25 -11.67
CA TYR A 742 31.73 -5.81 -10.84
C TYR A 742 33.12 -5.38 -11.36
N PRO A 743 34.16 -5.31 -10.50
CA PRO A 743 35.52 -5.00 -10.93
C PRO A 743 35.99 -5.84 -12.13
N GLY A 744 36.31 -5.18 -13.24
CA GLY A 744 36.74 -5.80 -14.50
C GLY A 744 35.63 -6.24 -15.47
N GLN A 745 34.35 -6.20 -15.07
CA GLN A 745 33.20 -6.42 -15.96
C GLN A 745 33.02 -5.24 -16.93
N VAL A 746 32.35 -5.44 -18.07
CA VAL A 746 32.01 -4.33 -18.98
C VAL A 746 30.94 -3.42 -18.37
N LYS A 747 31.14 -2.09 -18.44
CA LYS A 747 30.15 -1.10 -17.94
C LYS A 747 28.80 -1.19 -18.63
N SER A 748 28.73 -1.73 -19.86
CA SER A 748 27.46 -2.01 -20.55
C SER A 748 26.56 -3.02 -19.81
N ALA A 749 27.10 -3.81 -18.88
CA ALA A 749 26.28 -4.68 -18.02
C ALA A 749 25.27 -3.89 -17.15
N GLU A 750 25.57 -2.64 -16.79
CA GLU A 750 24.67 -1.79 -15.98
C GLU A 750 23.37 -1.43 -16.72
N PRO A 751 23.40 -0.80 -17.93
CA PRO A 751 22.18 -0.56 -18.69
C PRO A 751 21.52 -1.86 -19.20
N THR A 752 22.28 -2.92 -19.49
CA THR A 752 21.69 -4.24 -19.83
C THR A 752 20.88 -4.81 -18.66
N TYR A 753 21.40 -4.72 -17.42
CA TYR A 753 20.66 -5.12 -16.23
C TYR A 753 19.38 -4.29 -16.07
N ARG A 754 19.43 -2.95 -16.20
CA ARG A 754 18.24 -2.10 -16.05
C ARG A 754 17.18 -2.42 -17.11
N LEU A 755 17.61 -2.71 -18.35
CA LEU A 755 16.74 -3.11 -19.45
C LEU A 755 16.03 -4.44 -19.14
N THR A 756 16.80 -5.47 -18.76
CA THR A 756 16.27 -6.80 -18.42
C THR A 756 15.35 -6.74 -17.20
N ARG A 757 15.72 -5.97 -16.17
CA ARG A 757 14.90 -5.79 -14.97
C ARG A 757 13.57 -5.12 -15.30
N GLY A 758 13.57 -3.97 -15.99
CA GLY A 758 12.33 -3.24 -16.29
C GLY A 758 11.34 -4.06 -17.13
N MET A 759 11.85 -4.87 -18.08
CA MET A 759 11.02 -5.83 -18.82
C MET A 759 10.43 -6.91 -17.89
N ASN A 760 11.26 -7.51 -17.02
CA ASN A 760 10.80 -8.53 -16.07
C ASN A 760 9.77 -7.96 -15.06
N GLU A 761 9.93 -6.71 -14.63
CA GLU A 761 9.03 -6.05 -13.70
C GLU A 761 7.64 -5.81 -14.30
N ALA A 762 7.54 -5.40 -15.57
CA ALA A 762 6.25 -5.26 -16.24
C ALA A 762 5.48 -6.60 -16.39
N PHE A 763 6.21 -7.73 -16.53
CA PHE A 763 5.60 -9.07 -16.46
C PHE A 763 5.27 -9.51 -15.03
N LEU A 764 6.08 -9.13 -14.03
CA LEU A 764 5.85 -9.43 -12.63
C LEU A 764 4.61 -8.69 -12.10
N GLU A 765 4.46 -7.41 -12.42
CA GLU A 765 3.31 -6.58 -12.07
C GLU A 765 2.01 -7.23 -12.57
N LYS A 766 2.00 -7.63 -13.84
CA LYS A 766 0.92 -8.42 -14.43
C LYS A 766 0.63 -9.69 -13.62
N LYS A 767 1.66 -10.50 -13.35
CA LYS A 767 1.51 -11.77 -12.64
C LYS A 767 0.97 -11.60 -11.22
N VAL A 768 1.47 -10.61 -10.47
CA VAL A 768 1.04 -10.33 -9.09
C VAL A 768 -0.41 -9.87 -9.06
N GLY A 769 -0.79 -8.96 -9.95
CA GLY A 769 -2.19 -8.55 -10.07
C GLY A 769 -3.12 -9.70 -10.46
N GLU A 770 -2.79 -10.46 -11.51
CA GLU A 770 -3.58 -11.62 -11.96
C GLU A 770 -3.73 -12.68 -10.86
N GLN A 771 -2.65 -12.97 -10.11
CA GLN A 771 -2.66 -13.94 -9.01
C GLN A 771 -3.49 -13.48 -7.81
N LEU A 772 -3.47 -12.20 -7.46
CA LEU A 772 -4.15 -11.67 -6.27
C LEU A 772 -5.61 -11.26 -6.51
N THR A 773 -6.02 -11.09 -7.78
CA THR A 773 -7.42 -10.77 -8.15
C THR A 773 -8.16 -11.92 -8.82
N GLY A 774 -7.45 -12.90 -9.36
CA GLY A 774 -8.04 -13.99 -10.16
C GLY A 774 -8.47 -13.59 -11.57
N GLU A 775 -8.28 -12.32 -11.96
CA GLU A 775 -8.77 -11.73 -13.22
C GLU A 775 -7.63 -11.33 -14.15
N THR A 776 -7.86 -11.40 -15.47
CA THR A 776 -6.85 -11.03 -16.48
C THR A 776 -6.76 -9.51 -16.66
N GLY A 777 -5.86 -8.89 -15.91
CA GLY A 777 -5.69 -7.45 -15.91
C GLY A 777 -4.90 -6.88 -17.09
N LYS A 778 -5.32 -5.69 -17.54
CA LYS A 778 -4.65 -4.92 -18.58
C LYS A 778 -3.35 -4.33 -18.01
N SER A 779 -2.21 -4.82 -18.48
CA SER A 779 -0.87 -4.23 -18.33
C SER A 779 -0.33 -3.89 -19.72
N GLY A 780 0.67 -3.01 -19.84
CA GLY A 780 1.27 -2.74 -21.15
C GLY A 780 2.10 -3.90 -21.67
N ALA A 781 2.81 -4.64 -20.81
CA ALA A 781 3.37 -5.96 -21.14
C ALA A 781 2.30 -6.92 -21.68
N GLY A 782 1.11 -6.93 -21.09
CA GLY A 782 -0.06 -7.66 -21.61
C GLY A 782 -0.52 -7.15 -22.99
N VAL A 783 -0.60 -5.83 -23.20
CA VAL A 783 -0.98 -5.22 -24.47
C VAL A 783 0.05 -5.48 -25.58
N LEU A 784 1.35 -5.46 -25.29
CA LEU A 784 2.42 -5.81 -26.23
C LEU A 784 2.40 -7.31 -26.59
N GLN A 785 2.11 -8.18 -25.61
CA GLN A 785 1.87 -9.61 -25.83
C GLN A 785 0.62 -9.84 -26.71
N ALA A 786 -0.47 -9.11 -26.45
CA ALA A 786 -1.70 -9.17 -27.23
C ALA A 786 -1.53 -8.60 -28.64
N ALA A 787 -0.72 -7.56 -28.82
CA ALA A 787 -0.32 -7.01 -30.12
C ALA A 787 0.40 -8.09 -30.96
N THR A 788 1.40 -8.74 -30.36
CA THR A 788 2.14 -9.84 -30.98
C THR A 788 1.21 -11.00 -31.37
N ALA A 789 0.31 -11.42 -30.47
CA ALA A 789 -0.68 -12.46 -30.74
C ALA A 789 -1.70 -12.07 -31.85
N GLN A 790 -1.97 -10.78 -32.03
CA GLN A 790 -2.83 -10.23 -33.08
C GLN A 790 -2.07 -9.93 -34.38
N ASN A 791 -0.79 -10.30 -34.49
CA ASN A 791 0.11 -9.98 -35.60
C ASN A 791 0.17 -8.46 -35.88
N ILE A 792 0.18 -7.64 -34.83
CA ILE A 792 0.43 -6.20 -34.88
C ILE A 792 1.93 -5.98 -34.69
N PRO A 793 2.65 -5.41 -35.67
CA PRO A 793 4.06 -5.10 -35.49
C PRO A 793 4.27 -4.04 -34.39
N LEU A 794 5.44 -4.09 -33.76
CA LEU A 794 5.89 -3.07 -32.83
C LEU A 794 6.88 -2.15 -33.54
N MET A 795 6.61 -0.85 -33.51
CA MET A 795 7.48 0.19 -34.04
C MET A 795 8.40 0.72 -32.93
N TYR A 796 9.69 0.79 -33.21
CA TYR A 796 10.65 1.56 -32.43
C TYR A 796 10.60 3.03 -32.87
N VAL A 797 10.53 3.95 -31.91
CA VAL A 797 10.39 5.39 -32.14
C VAL A 797 11.44 6.14 -31.31
N ASP A 798 12.40 6.73 -32.00
CA ASP A 798 13.29 7.78 -31.51
C ASP A 798 13.06 9.10 -32.30
N LEU A 799 13.88 10.11 -32.04
CA LEU A 799 13.80 11.44 -32.68
C LEU A 799 13.81 11.38 -34.23
N ASN A 800 14.42 10.37 -34.83
CA ASN A 800 14.55 10.19 -36.27
C ASN A 800 13.32 9.53 -36.92
N GLN A 801 12.41 8.89 -36.16
CA GLN A 801 11.20 8.26 -36.70
C GLN A 801 9.90 9.02 -36.41
N LEU A 802 9.96 10.22 -35.83
CA LEU A 802 8.76 11.01 -35.47
C LEU A 802 7.81 11.30 -36.65
N GLU A 803 8.31 11.51 -37.87
CA GLU A 803 7.47 11.73 -39.06
C GLU A 803 6.66 10.48 -39.45
N GLN A 804 7.28 9.30 -39.33
CA GLN A 804 6.62 8.01 -39.60
C GLN A 804 5.62 7.69 -38.48
N PHE A 805 6.04 7.89 -37.23
CA PHE A 805 5.21 7.71 -36.04
C PHE A 805 3.92 8.56 -36.08
N ALA A 806 4.01 9.80 -36.56
CA ALA A 806 2.85 10.69 -36.65
C ALA A 806 1.69 10.10 -37.49
N GLN A 807 1.98 9.20 -38.43
CA GLN A 807 0.99 8.55 -39.30
C GLN A 807 0.28 7.34 -38.66
N LEU A 808 0.76 6.82 -37.52
CA LEU A 808 0.18 5.60 -36.93
C LEU A 808 -1.31 5.79 -36.54
N PRO A 809 -2.20 4.83 -36.83
CA PRO A 809 -3.61 4.84 -36.40
C PRO A 809 -3.76 4.48 -34.90
N ILE A 810 -3.20 5.35 -34.05
CA ILE A 810 -3.27 5.30 -32.58
C ILE A 810 -3.86 6.61 -32.05
N SER A 811 -4.28 6.65 -30.78
CA SER A 811 -4.99 7.81 -30.23
C SER A 811 -4.12 9.07 -30.09
N GLN A 812 -4.77 10.23 -30.07
CA GLN A 812 -4.08 11.51 -29.92
C GLN A 812 -3.43 11.69 -28.55
N GLN A 813 -3.94 11.03 -27.50
CA GLN A 813 -3.27 11.03 -26.19
C GLN A 813 -1.97 10.24 -26.24
N ALA A 814 -1.98 9.02 -26.81
CA ALA A 814 -0.77 8.23 -27.01
C ALA A 814 0.27 8.99 -27.87
N LYS A 815 -0.15 9.62 -28.97
CA LYS A 815 0.75 10.46 -29.79
C LYS A 815 1.36 11.61 -29.00
N ALA A 816 0.56 12.36 -28.24
CA ALA A 816 1.04 13.48 -27.46
C ALA A 816 2.04 13.05 -26.36
N ARG A 817 1.83 11.91 -25.70
CA ARG A 817 2.72 11.36 -24.67
C ARG A 817 4.02 10.79 -25.27
N ILE A 818 3.95 10.05 -26.37
CA ILE A 818 5.14 9.47 -27.02
C ILE A 818 6.05 10.57 -27.60
N VAL A 819 5.50 11.62 -28.22
CA VAL A 819 6.31 12.77 -28.66
C VAL A 819 6.99 13.48 -27.48
N ASP A 820 6.31 13.62 -26.36
CA ASP A 820 6.87 14.21 -25.13
C ASP A 820 8.04 13.35 -24.59
N ALA A 821 7.85 12.04 -24.49
CA ALA A 821 8.87 11.09 -24.05
C ALA A 821 10.10 11.07 -24.98
N VAL A 822 9.90 11.06 -26.30
CA VAL A 822 10.98 11.02 -27.29
C VAL A 822 11.75 12.35 -27.34
N THR A 823 11.07 13.49 -27.21
CA THR A 823 11.73 14.80 -27.12
C THR A 823 12.52 14.99 -25.81
N GLN A 824 12.19 14.24 -24.75
CA GLN A 824 12.98 14.15 -23.51
C GLN A 824 14.18 13.19 -23.61
N GLY A 825 14.44 12.58 -24.78
CA GLY A 825 15.61 11.72 -25.02
C GLY A 825 15.39 10.23 -24.72
N ASN A 826 14.14 9.81 -24.55
CA ASN A 826 13.79 8.38 -24.50
C ASN A 826 13.56 7.83 -25.92
N ALA A 827 13.60 6.51 -26.05
CA ALA A 827 12.97 5.80 -27.17
C ALA A 827 11.69 5.11 -26.71
N VAL A 828 10.82 4.76 -27.65
CA VAL A 828 9.55 4.08 -27.38
C VAL A 828 9.41 2.84 -28.26
N LEU A 829 8.89 1.75 -27.71
CA LEU A 829 8.46 0.55 -28.45
C LEU A 829 6.93 0.39 -28.34
N VAL A 830 6.22 0.71 -29.43
CA VAL A 830 4.75 0.87 -29.46
C VAL A 830 4.11 0.04 -30.58
N PRO A 831 2.92 -0.55 -30.39
CA PRO A 831 2.17 -1.18 -31.49
C PRO A 831 1.83 -0.19 -32.61
N GLU A 832 1.96 -0.61 -33.88
CA GLU A 832 1.65 0.25 -35.04
C GLU A 832 0.18 0.70 -35.13
N ARG A 833 -0.73 0.04 -34.39
CA ARG A 833 -2.16 0.37 -34.33
C ARG A 833 -2.75 -0.02 -32.97
N MET A 834 -3.94 0.50 -32.67
CA MET A 834 -4.72 0.08 -31.49
C MET A 834 -4.87 -1.47 -31.45
N VAL A 835 -4.64 -2.01 -30.25
CA VAL A 835 -4.69 -3.44 -29.91
C VAL A 835 -6.05 -3.75 -29.29
N LEU A 836 -6.65 -4.90 -29.61
CA LEU A 836 -7.88 -5.31 -28.94
C LEU A 836 -7.55 -6.03 -27.62
N TRP A 837 -8.00 -5.48 -26.50
CA TRP A 837 -7.93 -6.10 -25.17
C TRP A 837 -9.36 -6.34 -24.65
N ASN A 838 -9.73 -7.59 -24.37
CA ASN A 838 -11.09 -7.98 -23.98
C ASN A 838 -12.20 -7.38 -24.88
N GLY A 839 -11.91 -7.29 -26.18
CA GLY A 839 -12.81 -6.74 -27.21
C GLY A 839 -12.81 -5.21 -27.34
N GLN A 840 -12.09 -4.47 -26.48
CA GLN A 840 -11.98 -3.02 -26.53
C GLN A 840 -10.65 -2.57 -27.14
N PRO A 841 -10.61 -1.51 -27.96
CA PRO A 841 -9.36 -0.97 -28.49
C PRO A 841 -8.58 -0.24 -27.38
N THR A 842 -7.27 -0.50 -27.31
CA THR A 842 -6.37 0.16 -26.36
C THR A 842 -4.94 0.22 -26.91
N ILE A 843 -4.06 0.99 -26.27
CA ILE A 843 -2.63 0.97 -26.54
C ILE A 843 -1.82 1.18 -25.25
N ALA A 844 -0.60 0.64 -25.28
CA ALA A 844 0.46 0.83 -24.30
C ALA A 844 1.81 0.60 -25.02
N TRP A 845 2.90 1.06 -24.42
CA TRP A 845 4.24 0.99 -24.98
C TRP A 845 5.30 0.95 -23.88
N TRP A 846 6.47 0.41 -24.21
CA TRP A 846 7.64 0.56 -23.35
C TRP A 846 8.37 1.85 -23.70
N GLN A 847 8.65 2.68 -22.70
CA GLN A 847 9.54 3.83 -22.80
C GLN A 847 10.91 3.45 -22.24
N ILE A 848 11.96 3.71 -23.02
CA ILE A 848 13.34 3.27 -22.75
C ILE A 848 14.24 4.50 -22.66
N ASN A 849 14.86 4.72 -21.49
CA ASN A 849 15.86 5.76 -21.32
C ASN A 849 17.18 5.31 -21.97
N LEU A 850 17.53 5.92 -23.10
CA LEU A 850 18.70 5.53 -23.91
C LEU A 850 20.05 5.76 -23.21
N ARG A 851 20.09 6.53 -22.11
CA ARG A 851 21.31 6.77 -21.32
C ARG A 851 21.48 5.77 -20.19
N THR A 852 20.41 5.46 -19.46
CA THR A 852 20.47 4.63 -18.24
C THR A 852 20.18 3.15 -18.50
N GLY A 853 19.46 2.85 -19.60
CA GLY A 853 18.91 1.52 -19.89
C GLY A 853 17.60 1.21 -19.17
N GLU A 854 17.02 2.17 -18.44
CA GLU A 854 15.77 1.98 -17.72
C GLU A 854 14.59 1.83 -18.68
N VAL A 855 13.67 0.91 -18.34
CA VAL A 855 12.42 0.68 -19.06
C VAL A 855 11.27 0.92 -18.09
N ILE A 856 10.30 1.72 -18.51
CA ILE A 856 9.00 1.86 -17.85
C ILE A 856 7.91 1.45 -18.83
N ASP A 857 6.88 0.78 -18.30
CA ASP A 857 5.66 0.51 -19.06
C ASP A 857 4.77 1.76 -19.04
N VAL A 858 4.12 2.10 -20.14
CA VAL A 858 3.29 3.31 -20.24
C VAL A 858 2.03 3.04 -21.05
N SER A 859 0.89 3.32 -20.46
CA SER A 859 -0.43 3.23 -21.08
C SER A 859 -0.83 4.50 -21.85
N GLU A 860 -1.92 4.41 -22.61
CA GLU A 860 -2.59 5.55 -23.23
C GLU A 860 -2.93 6.71 -22.27
N ASP A 861 -3.38 6.40 -21.05
CA ASP A 861 -3.66 7.37 -19.99
C ASP A 861 -2.38 7.90 -19.30
N GLY A 862 -1.20 7.44 -19.70
CA GLY A 862 0.10 7.89 -19.19
C GLY A 862 0.45 7.33 -17.82
N THR A 863 -0.14 6.18 -17.51
CA THR A 863 0.01 5.46 -16.24
C THR A 863 0.92 4.25 -16.46
N HIS A 864 1.72 3.88 -15.47
CA HIS A 864 2.65 2.75 -15.59
C HIS A 864 2.01 1.47 -15.03
N GLN A 865 0.74 1.23 -15.42
CA GLN A 865 -0.18 0.47 -14.57
C GLN A 865 -0.69 -0.85 -15.15
N TRP A 866 -0.82 -1.83 -14.26
CA TRP A 866 -1.71 -2.96 -14.36
C TRP A 866 -3.11 -2.60 -13.81
N LEU A 867 -4.17 -2.98 -14.52
CA LEU A 867 -5.57 -2.63 -14.26
C LEU A 867 -6.51 -3.85 -14.31
N VAL A 868 -7.32 -4.05 -13.27
CA VAL A 868 -8.50 -4.96 -13.26
C VAL A 868 -9.80 -4.22 -13.00
N ILE A 869 -10.86 -4.67 -13.69
CA ILE A 869 -12.26 -4.32 -13.43
C ILE A 869 -12.81 -5.29 -12.36
N ALA A 870 -12.97 -4.83 -11.13
CA ALA A 870 -13.40 -5.66 -10.01
C ALA A 870 -14.94 -5.72 -9.90
N ALA A 871 -15.52 -6.87 -10.20
CA ALA A 871 -16.98 -7.08 -10.16
C ALA A 871 -17.55 -7.37 -8.75
N VAL A 872 -16.71 -7.75 -7.79
CA VAL A 872 -17.14 -8.26 -6.47
C VAL A 872 -17.66 -7.14 -5.56
N SER A 873 -16.89 -6.07 -5.41
CA SER A 873 -17.26 -4.89 -4.62
C SER A 873 -18.43 -4.11 -5.22
N LEU A 874 -18.62 -4.17 -6.54
CA LEU A 874 -19.72 -3.51 -7.25
C LEU A 874 -21.10 -3.86 -6.70
N LYS A 875 -21.31 -5.11 -6.30
CA LYS A 875 -22.59 -5.56 -5.75
C LYS A 875 -22.85 -4.93 -4.40
N ALA A 876 -21.85 -4.88 -3.52
CA ALA A 876 -21.95 -4.17 -2.25
C ALA A 876 -22.17 -2.66 -2.50
N PHE A 877 -21.36 -2.04 -3.36
CA PHE A 877 -21.47 -0.62 -3.73
C PHE A 877 -22.85 -0.23 -4.26
N LEU A 878 -23.41 -0.98 -5.23
CA LEU A 878 -24.78 -0.73 -5.73
C LEU A 878 -25.81 -0.87 -4.61
N ILE A 879 -25.72 -1.95 -3.81
CA ILE A 879 -26.71 -2.22 -2.75
C ILE A 879 -26.64 -1.13 -1.66
N ILE A 880 -25.45 -0.69 -1.27
CA ILE A 880 -25.23 0.40 -0.31
C ILE A 880 -25.78 1.71 -0.86
N SER A 881 -25.35 2.11 -2.07
CA SER A 881 -25.74 3.38 -2.71
C SER A 881 -27.25 3.47 -2.96
N ILE A 882 -27.86 2.38 -3.42
CA ILE A 882 -29.31 2.31 -3.63
C ILE A 882 -30.05 2.31 -2.29
N GLY A 883 -29.53 1.63 -1.26
CA GLY A 883 -30.08 1.65 0.10
C GLY A 883 -30.10 3.05 0.72
N ILE A 884 -28.97 3.77 0.63
CA ILE A 884 -28.84 5.17 1.08
C ILE A 884 -29.79 6.08 0.28
N GLY A 885 -29.81 5.95 -1.06
CA GLY A 885 -30.71 6.72 -1.92
C GLY A 885 -32.19 6.51 -1.59
N ILE A 886 -32.60 5.28 -1.28
CA ILE A 886 -33.96 4.95 -0.84
C ILE A 886 -34.26 5.52 0.55
N ALA A 887 -33.33 5.42 1.50
CA ALA A 887 -33.49 6.00 2.84
C ALA A 887 -33.68 7.53 2.79
N ILE A 888 -32.87 8.22 1.98
CA ILE A 888 -33.00 9.67 1.72
C ILE A 888 -34.37 10.00 1.11
N LEU A 889 -34.84 9.19 0.15
CA LEU A 889 -36.17 9.35 -0.46
C LEU A 889 -37.31 9.13 0.54
N ILE A 890 -37.20 8.13 1.41
CA ILE A 890 -38.19 7.84 2.46
C ILE A 890 -38.27 8.98 3.47
N GLU A 891 -37.14 9.46 3.99
CA GLU A 891 -37.16 10.58 4.95
C GLU A 891 -37.58 11.90 4.31
N ARG A 892 -37.20 12.18 3.04
CA ARG A 892 -37.80 13.30 2.29
C ARG A 892 -39.32 13.17 2.16
N MET A 893 -39.83 11.99 1.79
CA MET A 893 -41.29 11.77 1.70
C MET A 893 -41.99 11.93 3.06
N ARG A 894 -41.38 11.48 4.14
CA ARG A 894 -41.88 11.62 5.52
C ARG A 894 -41.95 13.08 5.95
N MET A 895 -40.88 13.85 5.75
CA MET A 895 -40.85 15.29 6.01
C MET A 895 -41.95 16.01 5.20
N TRP A 896 -42.11 15.68 3.91
CA TRP A 896 -43.18 16.25 3.09
C TRP A 896 -44.58 15.86 3.56
N GLU A 897 -44.84 14.64 4.02
CA GLU A 897 -46.16 14.26 4.55
C GLU A 897 -46.46 14.99 5.86
N VAL A 898 -45.51 15.03 6.79
CA VAL A 898 -45.65 15.76 8.07
C VAL A 898 -45.87 17.25 7.80
N ALA A 899 -45.07 17.85 6.91
CA ALA A 899 -45.18 19.26 6.58
C ALA A 899 -46.50 19.60 5.89
N ALA A 900 -46.93 18.79 4.92
CA ALA A 900 -48.21 18.96 4.25
C ALA A 900 -49.39 18.81 5.23
N ARG A 901 -49.35 17.82 6.14
CA ARG A 901 -50.40 17.60 7.13
C ARG A 901 -50.49 18.74 8.15
N ALA A 902 -49.36 19.17 8.72
CA ALA A 902 -49.31 20.28 9.67
C ALA A 902 -49.77 21.61 9.03
N THR A 903 -49.34 21.88 7.80
CA THR A 903 -49.74 23.08 7.04
C THR A 903 -51.23 23.05 6.67
N TRP A 904 -51.76 21.88 6.30
CA TRP A 904 -53.19 21.69 6.01
C TRP A 904 -54.06 21.86 7.26
N GLU A 905 -53.66 21.26 8.39
CA GLU A 905 -54.38 21.44 9.66
C GLU A 905 -54.34 22.89 10.14
N TYR A 906 -53.20 23.58 10.02
CA TYR A 906 -53.12 25.00 10.34
C TYR A 906 -54.06 25.84 9.47
N PHE A 907 -54.08 25.62 8.15
CA PHE A 907 -55.02 26.32 7.27
C PHE A 907 -56.47 26.08 7.71
N TRP A 908 -56.89 24.83 7.91
CA TRP A 908 -58.28 24.51 8.24
C TRP A 908 -58.72 24.88 9.67
N LYS A 909 -57.82 24.84 10.65
CA LYS A 909 -58.13 25.20 12.05
C LYS A 909 -57.98 26.70 12.32
N ALA A 910 -56.95 27.35 11.78
CA ALA A 910 -56.58 28.72 12.13
C ALA A 910 -56.95 29.79 11.08
N LYS A 911 -57.21 29.41 9.82
CA LYS A 911 -57.46 30.38 8.72
C LYS A 911 -58.82 30.20 8.03
N ALA A 912 -59.21 28.97 7.72
CA ALA A 912 -60.49 28.68 7.04
C ALA A 912 -61.74 29.20 7.79
N PRO A 913 -61.83 29.19 9.14
CA PRO A 913 -62.98 29.75 9.85
C PRO A 913 -63.13 31.27 9.65
N ALA A 914 -62.01 32.00 9.54
CA ALA A 914 -62.03 33.43 9.23
C ALA A 914 -62.48 33.71 7.78
N LEU A 915 -62.14 32.81 6.84
CA LEU A 915 -62.56 32.91 5.44
C LEU A 915 -64.07 32.66 5.23
N GLN A 916 -64.70 31.85 6.08
CA GLN A 916 -66.16 31.61 6.02
C GLN A 916 -66.97 32.89 6.26
N ASN A 917 -66.47 33.77 7.15
CA ASN A 917 -67.11 35.06 7.45
C ASN A 917 -66.70 36.19 6.47
N ALA A 918 -65.72 35.95 5.61
CA ALA A 918 -65.19 36.90 4.63
C ALA A 918 -65.54 36.50 3.17
N ALA A 919 -66.65 35.80 2.98
CA ALA A 919 -67.09 35.27 1.70
C ALA A 919 -67.31 36.38 0.65
N GLY A 920 -66.31 36.60 -0.20
CA GLY A 920 -66.34 37.60 -1.28
C GLY A 920 -65.11 38.53 -1.33
N ASP A 921 -64.25 38.57 -0.31
CA ASP A 921 -63.03 39.40 -0.32
C ASP A 921 -61.79 38.61 -0.82
N PRO A 922 -61.22 38.93 -2.00
CA PRO A 922 -60.02 38.26 -2.50
C PRO A 922 -58.77 38.48 -1.63
N ASN A 923 -58.71 39.58 -0.88
CA ASN A 923 -57.55 39.90 -0.05
C ASN A 923 -57.48 38.99 1.18
N ALA A 924 -58.62 38.64 1.78
CA ALA A 924 -58.69 37.66 2.87
C ALA A 924 -58.10 36.29 2.47
N TYR A 925 -58.46 35.77 1.29
CA TYR A 925 -57.87 34.53 0.76
C TYR A 925 -56.37 34.66 0.50
N ARG A 926 -55.92 35.81 -0.04
CA ARG A 926 -54.50 36.08 -0.29
C ARG A 926 -53.69 36.12 1.00
N GLN A 927 -54.23 36.76 2.05
CA GLN A 927 -53.58 36.84 3.35
C GLN A 927 -53.52 35.47 4.05
N ALA A 928 -54.62 34.69 4.01
CA ALA A 928 -54.63 33.34 4.54
C ALA A 928 -53.57 32.44 3.87
N LEU A 929 -53.37 32.57 2.56
CA LEU A 929 -52.31 31.85 1.83
C LEU A 929 -50.90 32.31 2.25
N ILE A 930 -50.69 33.62 2.44
CA ILE A 930 -49.40 34.17 2.92
C ILE A 930 -49.10 33.66 4.33
N ASP A 931 -50.06 33.71 5.24
CA ASP A 931 -49.90 33.26 6.62
C ASP A 931 -49.59 31.76 6.70
N THR A 932 -50.28 30.94 5.92
CA THR A 932 -50.02 29.49 5.84
C THR A 932 -48.65 29.19 5.24
N LYS A 933 -48.19 29.96 4.24
CA LYS A 933 -46.80 29.84 3.73
C LYS A 933 -45.76 30.26 4.76
N ASN A 934 -46.03 31.29 5.55
CA ASN A 934 -45.15 31.74 6.63
C ASN A 934 -45.09 30.72 7.77
N TYR A 935 -46.21 30.11 8.15
CA TYR A 935 -46.26 29.01 9.12
C TYR A 935 -45.48 27.79 8.62
N MET A 936 -45.65 27.39 7.35
CA MET A 936 -44.90 26.29 6.76
C MET A 936 -43.38 26.56 6.81
N ARG A 937 -42.95 27.78 6.47
CA ARG A 937 -41.54 28.19 6.45
C ARG A 937 -40.91 28.32 7.84
N ASN A 938 -41.59 29.01 8.76
CA ASN A 938 -40.99 29.49 10.00
C ASN A 938 -41.28 28.58 11.20
N THR A 939 -42.23 27.65 11.09
CA THR A 939 -42.65 26.78 12.20
C THR A 939 -42.61 25.32 11.83
N VAL A 940 -43.11 24.93 10.65
CA VAL A 940 -43.18 23.53 10.24
C VAL A 940 -41.83 23.02 9.75
N TRP A 941 -41.17 23.71 8.82
CA TRP A 941 -39.88 23.26 8.28
C TRP A 941 -38.77 23.11 9.35
N PRO A 942 -38.63 24.02 10.34
CA PRO A 942 -37.65 23.86 11.42
C PRO A 942 -38.00 22.78 12.45
N SER A 943 -39.24 22.28 12.50
CA SER A 943 -39.69 21.26 13.46
C SER A 943 -39.99 19.89 12.85
N ALA A 944 -39.93 19.78 11.52
CA ALA A 944 -40.15 18.51 10.79
C ALA A 944 -38.92 17.58 10.77
N CYS A 945 -37.74 18.07 11.19
CA CYS A 945 -36.53 17.26 11.37
C CYS A 945 -36.23 17.00 12.85
N ASP A 946 -35.87 15.76 13.18
CA ASP A 946 -35.28 15.42 14.48
C ASP A 946 -33.80 15.82 14.48
N VAL A 947 -33.41 16.74 15.37
CA VAL A 947 -32.04 17.24 15.51
C VAL A 947 -31.01 16.18 15.94
N ASN A 948 -31.46 15.00 16.36
CA ASN A 948 -30.57 13.87 16.67
C ASN A 948 -30.34 12.93 15.47
N ASN A 949 -31.09 13.06 14.36
CA ASN A 949 -30.93 12.22 13.18
C ASN A 949 -29.90 12.85 12.20
N TRP A 950 -28.81 12.13 11.92
CA TRP A 950 -27.73 12.61 11.06
C TRP A 950 -28.17 12.81 9.60
N LEU A 951 -29.07 11.96 9.07
CA LEU A 951 -29.64 12.15 7.72
C LEU A 951 -30.42 13.47 7.65
N CYS A 952 -31.08 13.88 8.73
CA CYS A 952 -31.74 15.18 8.82
C CYS A 952 -30.74 16.34 8.81
N LYS A 953 -29.56 16.19 9.45
CA LYS A 953 -28.48 17.20 9.39
C LYS A 953 -27.80 17.32 8.02
N VAL A 954 -27.83 16.26 7.21
CA VAL A 954 -27.30 16.25 5.84
C VAL A 954 -28.35 16.75 4.82
N LEU A 955 -29.63 16.72 5.18
CA LEU A 955 -30.75 17.16 4.34
C LEU A 955 -31.23 18.61 4.60
N TYR A 956 -30.71 19.26 5.64
CA TYR A 956 -31.07 20.61 6.08
C TYR A 956 -29.98 21.62 5.73
#